data_AF-A0A165DN76-F1
#
_entry.id   AF-A0A165DN76-F1
#
_cell.length_a   1.000
_cell.length_b   1.000
_cell.length_c   1.000
_cell.angle_alpha   90.00
_cell.angle_beta   90.00
_cell.angle_gamma   90.00
#
_symmetry.space_group_name_H-M   'P 1'
#
loop_
_entity.id
_entity.type
_entity.pdbx_description
1 polymer ?
#
loop_
_entity_poly.entity_id
_entity_poly.type
_entity_poly.pdbx_seq_one_letter_code
_entity_poly.pdbx_strand_id
1 'polypeptide(L)'
;MYSPRREKMEDAYKTAWASFYAWNDQEAERVLRSLDQDEVEFDLASDDEHGSQAMLKDSGPVGNEGLEQPNQGRQLPEPDVSWLQVFSHDACITTRISRPRLHCDTIEAGPRYESCDAIVQRVCLYENERLAYPRVLSFCDDPSFEPRKYLEELAVSKDNGGKANSLQRFKATQPLAERDPNLDVIELETARLTIDAMSDLPSNDIAGEIDGMLVLSRQLQDSKEKRGLVTDCWQREMPSWTDFVNNEDELADIFDAFSRQHDGQNISLRQHFTDFIDSTCFRLPCIEPSCSSHPPPNNRLQDRGKPLDFKHFRAQSKESCGVDCFLTWPVEPSEDVVWAEDELDALALILSQCPNLSSCELAITTDKPCREVYVQRRHLEERNPELWKPRTQAAVVEQDSNMILPERPPKEGEPGLPPFGCFHSGPCDSDDCACFKAVQYCRSSCGCGNRCGRQYPGCDCHPPKKKKSKTYNACRSKNCLCVKLRRECEPGVCRSCESHLGIRSCANVAMGSGMPTKTFVAEGKYGFGLFARDLIPEGAFIGEYTAEILGTSRGQAQDVIGKHIGRGYLFSFCNSKNGVGLDALDAGNVTRFINHGSMTVLPTPQAKKMAPNAEPRELYVNGDITIGVFATCDIRKNQEIFMDYGAEYFGLTNVEEGDAPDQQ
;
A
#
# COMPACT_ATOMS: atom_id res chain seq x y z
N MET A 1 59.61 13.64 -1.68
CA MET A 1 59.95 12.31 -2.23
C MET A 1 58.76 11.43 -1.93
N TYR A 2 57.99 11.04 -2.94
CA TYR A 2 56.86 10.13 -2.75
C TYR A 2 57.40 8.72 -2.43
N SER A 3 56.71 7.99 -1.55
CA SER A 3 57.08 6.62 -1.19
C SER A 3 57.01 5.73 -2.44
N PRO A 4 57.96 4.79 -2.68
CA PRO A 4 57.88 3.82 -3.79
C PRO A 4 56.56 3.04 -3.83
N ARG A 5 55.88 2.89 -2.67
CA ARG A 5 54.55 2.29 -2.58
C ARG A 5 53.47 3.16 -3.24
N ARG A 6 53.52 4.48 -3.02
CA ARG A 6 52.58 5.42 -3.63
C ARG A 6 52.68 5.43 -5.16
N GLU A 7 53.89 5.39 -5.72
CA GLU A 7 54.09 5.35 -7.17
C GLU A 7 53.45 4.11 -7.82
N LYS A 8 53.56 2.94 -7.18
CA LYS A 8 52.90 1.71 -7.63
C LYS A 8 51.38 1.81 -7.56
N MET A 9 50.83 2.45 -6.52
CA MET A 9 49.40 2.67 -6.42
C MET A 9 48.89 3.67 -7.47
N GLU A 10 49.67 4.72 -7.80
CA GLU A 10 49.35 5.63 -8.90
C GLU A 10 49.36 4.93 -10.27
N ASP A 11 50.23 3.92 -10.45
CA ASP A 11 50.26 3.08 -11.66
C ASP A 11 49.07 2.11 -11.71
N ALA A 12 48.71 1.50 -10.58
CA ALA A 12 47.49 0.71 -10.43
C ALA A 12 46.24 1.55 -10.73
N TYR A 13 46.20 2.80 -10.29
CA TYR A 13 45.10 3.73 -10.55
C TYR A 13 44.96 4.01 -12.05
N LYS A 14 46.07 4.34 -12.73
CA LYS A 14 46.08 4.57 -14.18
C LYS A 14 45.63 3.32 -14.94
N THR A 15 46.05 2.14 -14.48
CA THR A 15 45.68 0.86 -15.08
C THR A 15 44.20 0.57 -14.91
N ALA A 16 43.66 0.74 -13.69
CA ALA A 16 42.24 0.59 -13.40
C ALA A 16 41.39 1.58 -14.22
N TRP A 17 41.79 2.86 -14.25
CA TRP A 17 41.12 3.91 -15.02
C TRP A 17 41.09 3.57 -16.52
N ALA A 18 42.25 3.24 -17.10
CA ALA A 18 42.34 2.88 -18.51
C ALA A 18 41.54 1.61 -18.83
N SER A 19 41.58 0.59 -17.96
CA SER A 19 40.87 -0.67 -18.18
C SER A 19 39.36 -0.51 -18.05
N PHE A 20 38.90 0.29 -17.10
CA PHE A 20 37.47 0.56 -16.87
C PHE A 20 36.83 1.21 -18.10
N TYR A 21 37.49 2.21 -18.70
CA TYR A 21 36.99 2.88 -19.91
C TYR A 21 37.35 2.16 -21.21
N ALA A 22 38.39 1.31 -21.23
CA ALA A 22 38.68 0.44 -22.37
C ALA A 22 37.63 -0.66 -22.55
N TRP A 23 36.86 -0.97 -21.51
CA TRP A 23 35.79 -1.97 -21.50
C TRP A 23 34.55 -1.59 -22.34
N ASN A 24 34.68 -0.65 -23.27
CA ASN A 24 33.61 -0.32 -24.20
C ASN A 24 34.06 0.03 -25.61
N ASP A 25 35.36 0.10 -25.95
CA ASP A 25 35.72 0.44 -27.34
C ASP A 25 35.42 -0.73 -28.28
N GLN A 26 35.71 -1.97 -27.88
CA GLN A 26 35.42 -3.15 -28.71
C GLN A 26 33.93 -3.54 -28.68
N GLU A 27 33.27 -3.45 -27.53
CA GLU A 27 31.85 -3.77 -27.39
C GLU A 27 30.98 -2.69 -28.05
N ALA A 28 31.29 -1.40 -27.85
CA ALA A 28 30.60 -0.31 -28.55
C ALA A 28 30.97 -0.27 -30.03
N GLU A 29 32.19 -0.59 -30.48
CA GLU A 29 32.44 -0.78 -31.92
C GLU A 29 31.65 -1.97 -32.48
N ARG A 30 31.49 -3.05 -31.73
CA ARG A 30 30.69 -4.21 -32.15
C ARG A 30 29.21 -3.84 -32.27
N VAL A 31 28.68 -3.08 -31.33
CA VAL A 31 27.31 -2.57 -31.32
C VAL A 31 27.11 -1.48 -32.38
N LEU A 32 28.02 -0.51 -32.55
CA LEU A 32 27.96 0.52 -33.59
C LEU A 32 28.06 -0.07 -34.99
N ARG A 33 28.93 -1.08 -35.21
CA ARG A 33 28.96 -1.84 -36.47
C ARG A 33 27.70 -2.65 -36.71
N SER A 34 26.98 -3.04 -35.66
CA SER A 34 25.66 -3.69 -35.77
C SER A 34 24.52 -2.72 -36.06
N LEU A 35 24.74 -1.41 -35.86
CA LEU A 35 23.77 -0.34 -36.09
C LEU A 35 23.96 0.40 -37.43
N ASP A 36 25.14 0.31 -38.06
CA ASP A 36 25.42 0.86 -39.40
C ASP A 36 24.87 -0.02 -40.56
N GLN A 37 24.08 -1.06 -40.25
CA GLN A 37 23.41 -1.92 -41.23
C GLN A 37 21.91 -1.65 -41.32
N ASP A 38 21.55 -0.56 -41.98
CA ASP A 38 20.27 -0.35 -42.66
C ASP A 38 20.63 0.35 -43.99
N GLU A 39 20.82 -0.30 -45.13
CA GLU A 39 19.82 -0.98 -45.93
C GLU A 39 20.49 -2.12 -46.71
N VAL A 40 20.17 -3.37 -46.37
CA VAL A 40 20.09 -4.41 -47.39
C VAL A 40 18.75 -5.09 -47.16
N GLU A 41 17.84 -4.85 -48.11
CA GLU A 41 16.70 -5.71 -48.37
C GLU A 41 17.10 -7.15 -48.09
N PHE A 42 16.28 -7.87 -47.34
CA PHE A 42 16.45 -9.29 -47.13
C PHE A 42 16.75 -9.98 -48.47
N ASP A 43 18.00 -10.37 -48.67
CA ASP A 43 18.33 -11.57 -49.40
C ASP A 43 19.61 -12.19 -48.82
N LEU A 44 19.36 -13.04 -47.83
CA LEU A 44 19.99 -14.35 -47.59
C LEU A 44 21.54 -14.40 -47.59
N ALA A 45 22.15 -14.51 -46.40
CA ALA A 45 23.11 -15.58 -46.09
C ALA A 45 23.74 -15.46 -44.68
N SER A 46 23.32 -16.37 -43.81
CA SER A 46 24.10 -17.17 -42.85
C SER A 46 25.32 -16.57 -42.12
N ASP A 47 25.18 -16.50 -40.80
CA ASP A 47 25.97 -17.26 -39.82
C ASP A 47 27.52 -17.16 -39.83
N ASP A 48 27.98 -16.46 -38.79
CA ASP A 48 28.73 -17.02 -37.65
C ASP A 48 30.17 -17.52 -37.80
N GLU A 49 30.97 -16.97 -36.89
CA GLU A 49 31.65 -17.69 -35.81
C GLU A 49 32.11 -19.14 -36.05
N HIS A 50 33.38 -19.38 -35.74
CA HIS A 50 33.74 -20.53 -34.92
C HIS A 50 34.23 -20.02 -33.56
N GLY A 51 33.37 -20.15 -32.56
CA GLY A 51 33.80 -20.27 -31.17
C GLY A 51 34.46 -21.64 -30.92
N SER A 52 35.34 -21.70 -29.93
CA SER A 52 35.88 -22.95 -29.39
C SER A 52 35.72 -22.99 -27.86
N GLN A 53 34.90 -23.93 -27.41
CA GLN A 53 35.01 -24.81 -26.22
C GLN A 53 35.09 -24.23 -24.79
N ALA A 54 34.15 -24.66 -23.94
CA ALA A 54 34.36 -25.62 -22.82
C ALA A 54 33.02 -25.97 -22.13
N MET A 55 32.54 -27.21 -22.22
CA MET A 55 32.54 -28.27 -21.19
C MET A 55 31.51 -28.14 -20.05
N LEU A 56 30.53 -29.06 -20.02
CA LEU A 56 29.91 -29.58 -18.79
C LEU A 56 29.56 -31.06 -18.96
N LYS A 57 29.80 -31.84 -17.91
CA LYS A 57 29.85 -33.31 -17.83
C LYS A 57 28.50 -33.95 -17.47
N ASP A 58 28.33 -35.17 -18.01
CA ASP A 58 27.63 -36.37 -17.52
C ASP A 58 26.37 -36.30 -16.65
N SER A 59 25.29 -36.92 -17.13
CA SER A 59 24.68 -38.12 -16.49
C SER A 59 23.70 -38.83 -17.43
N GLY A 60 23.78 -40.17 -17.48
CA GLY A 60 23.08 -41.06 -18.42
C GLY A 60 21.65 -41.50 -18.00
N PRO A 61 21.16 -42.66 -18.47
CA PRO A 61 20.10 -42.72 -19.48
C PRO A 61 18.76 -43.24 -18.95
N VAL A 62 17.65 -42.77 -19.53
CA VAL A 62 16.32 -43.40 -19.36
C VAL A 62 15.63 -43.57 -20.71
N GLY A 63 15.52 -44.85 -21.11
CA GLY A 63 14.28 -45.47 -21.59
C GLY A 63 13.60 -44.96 -22.85
N ASN A 64 13.79 -45.70 -23.95
CA ASN A 64 12.86 -45.80 -25.08
C ASN A 64 11.41 -46.06 -24.63
N GLU A 65 10.45 -45.37 -25.23
CA GLU A 65 9.30 -45.98 -25.93
C GLU A 65 8.41 -44.89 -26.55
N GLY A 66 8.09 -45.04 -27.85
CA GLY A 66 7.19 -44.14 -28.57
C GLY A 66 7.54 -43.92 -30.04
N LEU A 67 7.69 -45.01 -30.79
CA LEU A 67 7.76 -44.97 -32.26
C LEU A 67 6.38 -44.63 -32.82
N GLU A 68 6.16 -43.37 -33.20
CA GLU A 68 5.20 -43.03 -34.26
C GLU A 68 5.96 -42.74 -35.56
N GLN A 69 5.57 -43.45 -36.62
CA GLN A 69 6.13 -43.32 -37.96
C GLN A 69 5.86 -41.92 -38.52
N PRO A 70 6.80 -41.33 -39.28
CA PRO A 70 6.70 -39.95 -39.72
C PRO A 70 5.65 -39.78 -40.82
N ASN A 71 4.80 -38.75 -40.64
CA ASN A 71 3.94 -38.21 -41.68
C ASN A 71 4.78 -37.86 -42.92
N GLN A 72 4.59 -38.62 -44.00
CA GLN A 72 5.08 -38.29 -45.33
C GLN A 72 4.34 -37.04 -45.81
N GLY A 73 5.04 -35.89 -45.88
CA GLY A 73 4.46 -34.71 -46.52
C GLY A 73 5.04 -33.34 -46.16
N ARG A 74 5.88 -33.20 -45.13
CA ARG A 74 6.61 -31.93 -44.92
C ARG A 74 7.97 -32.00 -45.60
N GLN A 75 8.09 -31.29 -46.72
CA GLN A 75 9.40 -30.90 -47.27
C GLN A 75 10.15 -30.18 -46.15
N LEU A 76 11.20 -30.81 -45.62
CA LEU A 76 12.08 -30.14 -44.66
C LEU A 76 12.69 -28.92 -45.37
N PRO A 77 12.69 -27.73 -44.73
CA PRO A 77 13.34 -26.57 -45.32
C PRO A 77 14.81 -26.89 -45.58
N GLU A 78 15.36 -26.45 -46.71
CA GLU A 78 16.77 -26.69 -47.03
C GLU A 78 17.66 -26.14 -45.91
N PRO A 79 18.72 -26.88 -45.50
CA PRO A 79 19.64 -26.42 -44.46
C PRO A 79 20.34 -25.13 -44.91
N ASP A 80 20.59 -24.21 -43.98
CA ASP A 80 21.40 -23.02 -44.27
C ASP A 80 22.83 -23.51 -44.61
N VAL A 81 23.34 -23.08 -45.76
CA VAL A 81 24.64 -23.50 -46.26
C VAL A 81 25.63 -22.35 -46.13
N SER A 82 26.60 -22.51 -45.25
CA SER A 82 27.71 -21.56 -45.08
C SER A 82 29.00 -22.17 -45.64
N TRP A 83 29.93 -21.32 -46.09
CA TRP A 83 31.21 -21.76 -46.64
C TRP A 83 32.33 -21.25 -45.74
N LEU A 84 33.08 -22.18 -45.15
CA LEU A 84 34.22 -21.85 -44.30
C LEU A 84 35.49 -21.83 -45.15
N GLN A 85 36.19 -20.70 -45.17
CA GLN A 85 37.51 -20.58 -45.79
C GLN A 85 38.60 -20.64 -44.72
N VAL A 86 39.41 -21.70 -44.76
CA VAL A 86 40.55 -21.86 -43.87
C VAL A 86 41.82 -21.54 -44.65
N PHE A 87 42.53 -20.51 -44.19
CA PHE A 87 43.78 -20.06 -44.78
C PHE A 87 44.97 -20.65 -44.02
N SER A 88 45.87 -21.31 -44.73
CA SER A 88 47.22 -21.64 -44.27
C SER A 88 48.23 -20.82 -45.08
N HIS A 89 49.49 -20.75 -44.62
CA HIS A 89 50.51 -19.88 -45.24
C HIS A 89 50.68 -20.06 -46.76
N ASP A 90 50.37 -21.24 -47.32
CA ASP A 90 50.54 -21.53 -48.75
C ASP A 90 49.25 -21.98 -49.48
N ALA A 91 48.09 -22.02 -48.81
CA ALA A 91 46.84 -22.47 -49.43
C ALA A 91 45.57 -22.03 -48.69
N CYS A 92 44.49 -21.79 -49.45
CA CYS A 92 43.13 -21.59 -48.93
C CYS A 92 42.25 -22.80 -49.30
N ILE A 93 41.59 -23.40 -48.31
CA ILE A 93 40.63 -24.49 -48.51
C ILE A 93 39.24 -23.99 -48.11
N THR A 94 38.32 -24.00 -49.08
CA THR A 94 36.90 -23.67 -48.86
C THR A 94 36.10 -24.96 -48.63
N THR A 95 35.43 -25.08 -47.48
CA THR A 95 34.60 -26.25 -47.12
C THR A 95 33.14 -25.84 -46.92
N ARG A 96 32.21 -26.62 -47.47
CA ARG A 96 30.76 -26.43 -47.29
C ARG A 96 30.31 -26.95 -45.94
N ILE A 97 29.65 -26.12 -45.13
CA ILE A 97 29.03 -26.52 -43.86
C ILE A 97 27.52 -26.34 -43.98
N SER A 98 26.75 -27.40 -43.72
CA SER A 98 25.29 -27.38 -43.67
C SER A 98 24.80 -27.29 -42.23
N ARG A 99 24.10 -26.22 -41.87
CA ARG A 99 23.50 -26.02 -40.55
C ARG A 99 22.01 -26.37 -40.59
N PRO A 100 21.52 -27.31 -39.77
CA PRO A 100 20.09 -27.63 -39.73
C PRO A 100 19.33 -26.44 -39.12
N ARG A 101 18.40 -25.84 -39.87
CA ARG A 101 17.44 -24.89 -39.31
C ARG A 101 16.48 -25.62 -38.39
N LEU A 102 16.57 -25.34 -37.09
CA LEU A 102 15.58 -25.78 -36.12
C LEU A 102 14.40 -24.81 -36.16
N HIS A 103 13.28 -25.26 -36.73
CA HIS A 103 12.03 -24.51 -36.63
C HIS A 103 11.44 -24.76 -35.24
N CYS A 104 11.44 -23.74 -34.40
CA CYS A 104 10.62 -23.75 -33.19
C CYS A 104 9.17 -23.47 -33.59
N ASP A 105 8.23 -24.29 -33.13
CA ASP A 105 6.82 -24.01 -33.31
C ASP A 105 6.50 -22.62 -32.75
N THR A 106 5.78 -21.80 -33.52
CA THR A 106 5.39 -20.47 -33.08
C THR A 106 4.42 -20.59 -31.90
N ILE A 107 4.83 -20.11 -30.73
CA ILE A 107 3.97 -20.00 -29.55
C ILE A 107 3.34 -18.62 -29.58
N GLU A 108 2.01 -18.54 -29.64
CA GLU A 108 1.30 -17.27 -29.50
C GLU A 108 1.53 -16.71 -28.09
N ALA A 109 2.03 -15.48 -28.02
CA ALA A 109 2.23 -14.80 -26.75
C ALA A 109 0.86 -14.49 -26.13
N GLY A 110 0.69 -14.87 -24.85
CA GLY A 110 -0.51 -14.50 -24.10
C GLY A 110 -0.61 -12.99 -23.85
N PRO A 111 -1.76 -12.51 -23.35
CA PRO A 111 -1.92 -11.10 -22.99
C PRO A 111 -0.86 -10.65 -21.97
N ARG A 112 -0.35 -9.42 -22.14
CA ARG A 112 0.63 -8.84 -21.21
C ARG A 112 0.05 -8.75 -19.80
N TYR A 113 0.79 -9.17 -18.79
CA TYR A 113 0.47 -9.02 -17.38
C TYR A 113 1.69 -8.52 -16.62
N GLU A 114 1.48 -7.57 -15.72
CA GLU A 114 2.49 -7.09 -14.78
C GLU A 114 2.11 -7.61 -13.40
N SER A 115 3.12 -7.90 -12.58
CA SER A 115 2.90 -8.36 -11.21
C SER A 115 2.03 -7.36 -10.46
N CYS A 116 1.07 -7.88 -9.70
CA CYS A 116 0.20 -7.10 -8.85
C CYS A 116 -0.03 -7.87 -7.55
N ASP A 117 0.13 -7.18 -6.42
CA ASP A 117 -0.10 -7.75 -5.10
C ASP A 117 -1.59 -7.88 -4.83
N ALA A 118 -2.02 -9.11 -4.54
CA ALA A 118 -3.41 -9.42 -4.27
C ALA A 118 -3.80 -8.92 -2.88
N ILE A 119 -4.65 -7.90 -2.82
CA ILE A 119 -5.14 -7.31 -1.57
C ILE A 119 -6.65 -7.58 -1.37
N VAL A 120 -7.05 -7.77 -0.11
CA VAL A 120 -8.46 -7.99 0.27
C VAL A 120 -9.08 -6.72 0.86
N GLN A 121 -8.24 -5.82 1.35
CA GLN A 121 -8.60 -4.50 1.84
C GLN A 121 -7.72 -3.47 1.15
N ARG A 122 -8.15 -2.22 1.14
CA ARG A 122 -7.39 -1.12 0.53
C ARG A 122 -6.15 -0.81 1.36
N VAL A 123 -5.13 -0.25 0.72
CA VAL A 123 -3.89 0.16 1.38
C VAL A 123 -3.78 1.68 1.28
N CYS A 124 -3.61 2.37 2.39
CA CYS A 124 -3.53 3.82 2.48
C CYS A 124 -2.06 4.26 2.41
N LEU A 125 -1.71 4.95 1.32
CA LEU A 125 -0.40 5.60 1.16
C LEU A 125 -0.50 7.13 1.27
N TYR A 126 -1.69 7.66 1.58
CA TYR A 126 -2.06 9.07 1.55
C TYR A 126 -1.26 9.98 2.49
N GLU A 127 -0.85 9.51 3.68
CA GLU A 127 -0.13 10.34 4.67
C GLU A 127 1.39 10.18 4.65
N ASN A 128 1.91 9.08 4.09
CA ASN A 128 3.35 8.82 4.00
C ASN A 128 4.03 9.54 2.81
N GLU A 129 3.33 10.47 2.15
CA GLU A 129 3.83 11.24 1.00
C GLU A 129 5.05 12.11 1.32
N ARG A 130 5.37 12.33 2.62
CA ARG A 130 6.60 13.02 3.02
C ARG A 130 7.88 12.26 2.69
N LEU A 131 7.82 10.93 2.47
CA LEU A 131 9.01 10.07 2.54
C LEU A 131 9.47 9.37 1.25
N ALA A 132 8.83 9.54 0.09
CA ALA A 132 9.14 8.65 -1.04
C ALA A 132 9.36 9.38 -2.37
N TYR A 133 10.47 10.10 -2.49
CA TYR A 133 11.13 10.11 -3.80
C TYR A 133 11.55 8.66 -4.10
N PRO A 134 11.20 8.10 -5.26
CA PRO A 134 11.48 6.72 -5.57
C PRO A 134 13.00 6.54 -5.64
N ARG A 135 13.53 5.48 -5.02
CA ARG A 135 14.97 5.21 -5.08
C ARG A 135 15.42 4.85 -6.49
N VAL A 136 14.55 4.20 -7.25
CA VAL A 136 14.74 3.82 -8.65
C VAL A 136 13.67 4.53 -9.48
N LEU A 137 14.09 5.17 -10.57
CA LEU A 137 13.16 5.72 -11.55
C LEU A 137 12.66 4.58 -12.44
N SER A 138 11.36 4.30 -12.41
CA SER A 138 10.74 3.34 -13.31
C SER A 138 10.97 3.74 -14.77
N PHE A 139 11.21 2.76 -15.64
CA PHE A 139 11.37 2.96 -17.10
C PHE A 139 12.48 3.96 -17.49
N CYS A 140 13.49 4.14 -16.64
CA CYS A 140 14.58 5.08 -16.93
C CYS A 140 15.46 4.69 -18.13
N ASP A 141 15.43 3.41 -18.49
CA ASP A 141 16.07 2.79 -19.64
C ASP A 141 15.22 2.87 -20.92
N ASP A 142 13.93 3.22 -20.81
CA ASP A 142 13.03 3.40 -21.94
C ASP A 142 13.13 4.85 -22.46
N PRO A 143 13.65 5.08 -23.69
CA PRO A 143 13.80 6.41 -24.25
C PRO A 143 12.46 7.11 -24.52
N SER A 144 11.34 6.38 -24.56
CA SER A 144 10.00 6.94 -24.72
C SER A 144 9.37 7.40 -23.41
N PHE A 145 9.96 7.03 -22.25
CA PHE A 145 9.47 7.49 -20.95
C PHE A 145 9.96 8.91 -20.65
N GLU A 146 9.10 9.73 -20.03
CA GLU A 146 9.41 11.11 -19.63
C GLU A 146 9.69 11.19 -18.11
N PRO A 147 10.90 10.83 -17.62
CA PRO A 147 11.18 10.74 -16.18
C PRO A 147 11.11 12.10 -15.47
N ARG A 148 11.35 13.21 -16.20
CA ARG A 148 11.21 14.56 -15.65
C ARG A 148 9.76 14.87 -15.27
N LYS A 149 8.82 14.51 -16.12
CA LYS A 149 7.38 14.70 -15.87
C LYS A 149 6.94 13.90 -14.66
N TYR A 150 7.35 12.63 -14.59
CA TYR A 150 7.09 11.76 -13.43
C TYR A 150 7.60 12.38 -12.11
N LEU A 151 8.84 12.88 -12.09
CA LEU A 151 9.44 13.52 -10.91
C LEU A 151 8.80 14.87 -10.54
N GLU A 152 8.30 15.61 -11.53
CA GLU A 152 7.60 16.87 -11.31
C GLU A 152 6.27 16.67 -10.57
N GLU A 153 5.51 15.61 -10.91
CA GLU A 153 4.23 15.29 -10.27
C GLU A 153 4.40 14.81 -8.81
N LEU A 154 5.52 14.14 -8.47
CA LEU A 154 5.81 13.70 -7.10
C LEU A 154 6.10 14.85 -6.12
N ALA A 155 6.37 16.05 -6.62
CA ALA A 155 6.77 17.16 -5.79
C ALA A 155 5.58 17.76 -5.03
N VAL A 156 5.52 17.54 -3.72
CA VAL A 156 4.48 18.12 -2.86
C VAL A 156 4.53 19.66 -2.94
N SER A 157 3.60 20.22 -3.71
CA SER A 157 3.34 21.65 -3.77
C SER A 157 2.60 22.09 -2.52
N LYS A 158 3.33 22.52 -1.47
CA LYS A 158 2.76 23.40 -0.43
C LYS A 158 3.66 24.50 0.09
N ASP A 159 4.96 24.48 -0.16
CA ASP A 159 5.82 25.62 0.17
C ASP A 159 6.03 26.51 -1.05
N ASN A 160 5.92 27.82 -0.84
CA ASN A 160 5.97 28.93 -1.80
C ASN A 160 7.31 29.06 -2.59
N GLY A 161 7.90 27.97 -3.06
CA GLY A 161 9.19 27.93 -3.72
C GLY A 161 9.24 26.95 -4.89
N GLY A 162 8.49 27.24 -5.95
CA GLY A 162 8.77 26.86 -7.35
C GLY A 162 8.91 25.38 -7.75
N LYS A 163 8.33 25.03 -8.91
CA LYS A 163 8.49 23.74 -9.61
C LYS A 163 9.95 23.31 -9.87
N ALA A 164 10.94 24.20 -9.68
CA ALA A 164 12.35 23.94 -9.94
C ALA A 164 13.07 23.08 -8.87
N ASN A 165 12.42 22.78 -7.73
CA ASN A 165 13.08 22.14 -6.59
C ASN A 165 12.95 20.60 -6.57
N SER A 166 12.11 19.99 -7.41
CA SER A 166 11.76 18.56 -7.34
C SER A 166 12.91 17.64 -7.75
N LEU A 167 13.55 17.95 -8.88
CA LEU A 167 14.74 17.22 -9.34
C LEU A 167 15.93 17.43 -8.41
N GLN A 168 16.05 18.63 -7.83
CA GLN A 168 17.09 18.93 -6.83
C GLN A 168 16.86 18.16 -5.54
N ARG A 169 15.60 18.04 -5.07
CA ARG A 169 15.23 17.22 -3.92
C ARG A 169 15.40 15.72 -4.18
N PHE A 170 14.95 15.21 -5.33
CA PHE A 170 15.22 13.83 -5.75
C PHE A 170 16.73 13.56 -5.73
N LYS A 171 17.54 14.42 -6.35
CA LYS A 171 19.00 14.34 -6.27
C LYS A 171 19.48 14.37 -4.82
N ALA A 172 19.03 15.31 -4.00
CA ALA A 172 19.42 15.39 -2.59
C ALA A 172 19.05 14.14 -1.76
N THR A 173 17.96 13.44 -2.11
CA THR A 173 17.56 12.17 -1.48
C THR A 173 18.27 10.94 -2.03
N GLN A 174 18.95 11.06 -3.17
CA GLN A 174 19.79 10.00 -3.69
C GLN A 174 21.12 10.06 -2.93
N PRO A 175 21.53 8.97 -2.23
CA PRO A 175 22.84 8.90 -1.57
C PRO A 175 24.02 9.15 -2.53
N LEU A 176 23.74 9.14 -3.83
CA LEU A 176 24.68 9.20 -4.95
C LEU A 176 24.76 10.57 -5.64
N ALA A 177 23.99 11.60 -5.26
CA ALA A 177 23.97 12.84 -6.06
C ALA A 177 25.26 13.67 -6.06
N GLU A 178 26.21 13.37 -5.17
CA GLU A 178 27.59 13.89 -5.20
C GLU A 178 28.63 12.82 -5.59
N ARG A 179 28.20 11.60 -5.91
CA ARG A 179 29.04 10.40 -6.02
C ARG A 179 29.07 9.91 -7.47
N ASP A 180 30.27 9.74 -8.02
CA ASP A 180 30.44 9.08 -9.32
C ASP A 180 30.59 7.56 -9.07
N PRO A 181 29.56 6.74 -9.37
CA PRO A 181 29.64 5.31 -9.14
C PRO A 181 30.72 4.62 -9.99
N ASN A 182 31.14 5.24 -11.10
CA ASN A 182 32.24 4.74 -11.91
C ASN A 182 33.57 4.94 -11.18
N LEU A 183 33.76 6.12 -10.58
CA LEU A 183 34.96 6.44 -9.80
C LEU A 183 35.12 5.47 -8.63
N ASP A 184 34.04 5.10 -7.95
CA ASP A 184 34.11 4.14 -6.84
C ASP A 184 34.62 2.77 -7.30
N VAL A 185 34.16 2.29 -8.46
CA VAL A 185 34.58 1.00 -9.02
C VAL A 185 36.05 1.07 -9.45
N ILE A 186 36.46 2.17 -10.07
CA ILE A 186 37.86 2.41 -10.45
C ILE A 186 38.76 2.43 -9.20
N GLU A 187 38.34 3.09 -8.12
CA GLU A 187 39.09 3.20 -6.88
C GLU A 187 39.16 1.88 -6.09
N LEU A 188 38.09 1.10 -6.08
CA LEU A 188 38.11 -0.27 -5.53
C LEU A 188 39.02 -1.20 -6.31
N GLU A 189 38.95 -1.15 -7.64
CA GLU A 189 39.84 -1.95 -8.49
C GLU A 189 41.29 -1.50 -8.36
N THR A 190 41.53 -0.19 -8.19
CA THR A 190 42.86 0.35 -7.85
C THR A 190 43.37 -0.25 -6.55
N ALA A 191 42.55 -0.29 -5.50
CA ALA A 191 42.92 -0.89 -4.22
C ALA A 191 43.24 -2.38 -4.40
N ARG A 192 42.42 -3.13 -5.13
CA ARG A 192 42.64 -4.56 -5.43
C ARG A 192 43.98 -4.79 -6.16
N LEU A 193 44.23 -4.06 -7.24
CA LEU A 193 45.48 -4.15 -8.00
C LEU A 193 46.71 -3.75 -7.18
N THR A 194 46.55 -2.77 -6.28
CA THR A 194 47.60 -2.35 -5.36
C THR A 194 47.96 -3.46 -4.37
N ILE A 195 46.95 -4.15 -3.83
CA ILE A 195 47.15 -5.32 -2.95
C ILE A 195 47.88 -6.44 -3.71
N ASP A 196 47.45 -6.76 -4.93
CA ASP A 196 48.08 -7.79 -5.76
C ASP A 196 49.54 -7.45 -6.12
N ALA A 197 49.82 -6.17 -6.40
CA ALA A 197 51.17 -5.70 -6.77
C ALA A 197 52.13 -5.53 -5.57
N MET A 198 51.62 -5.57 -4.34
CA MET A 198 52.39 -5.33 -3.11
C MET A 198 52.28 -6.50 -2.14
N SER A 199 53.02 -7.56 -2.44
CA SER A 199 53.18 -8.74 -1.56
C SER A 199 53.80 -8.45 -0.17
N ASP A 200 54.36 -7.25 0.05
CA ASP A 200 55.00 -6.82 1.30
C ASP A 200 54.09 -5.97 2.21
N LEU A 201 52.81 -5.80 1.87
CA LEU A 201 51.86 -5.11 2.74
C LEU A 201 51.62 -5.92 4.04
N PRO A 202 51.68 -5.28 5.22
CA PRO A 202 51.39 -5.97 6.47
C PRO A 202 49.93 -6.44 6.48
N SER A 203 49.71 -7.74 6.71
CA SER A 203 48.39 -8.38 6.65
C SER A 203 47.33 -7.77 7.59
N ASN A 204 47.78 -7.07 8.64
CA ASN A 204 46.92 -6.64 9.72
C ASN A 204 46.28 -5.27 9.50
N ASP A 205 46.78 -4.45 8.57
CA ASP A 205 46.22 -3.11 8.29
C ASP A 205 46.47 -2.66 6.83
N ILE A 206 46.03 -3.50 5.89
CA ILE A 206 46.18 -3.24 4.45
C ILE A 206 45.42 -1.96 4.05
N ALA A 207 44.22 -1.75 4.60
CA ALA A 207 43.40 -0.59 4.26
C ALA A 207 43.98 0.71 4.80
N GLY A 208 44.49 0.74 6.05
CA GLY A 208 45.14 1.92 6.60
C GLY A 208 46.41 2.31 5.85
N GLU A 209 47.19 1.33 5.38
CA GLU A 209 48.36 1.58 4.52
C GLU A 209 47.96 2.18 3.17
N ILE A 210 46.92 1.66 2.52
CA ILE A 210 46.40 2.18 1.24
C ILE A 210 45.84 3.60 1.42
N ASP A 211 45.04 3.83 2.45
CA ASP A 211 44.47 5.14 2.78
C ASP A 211 45.58 6.16 3.10
N GLY A 212 46.66 5.71 3.75
CA GLY A 212 47.84 6.52 4.05
C GLY A 212 48.65 6.97 2.82
N MET A 213 48.46 6.34 1.65
CA MET A 213 49.10 6.76 0.39
C MET A 213 48.44 7.99 -0.23
N LEU A 214 47.20 8.31 0.17
CA LEU A 214 46.42 9.48 -0.27
C LEU A 214 46.29 9.57 -1.80
N VAL A 215 46.06 8.42 -2.44
CA VAL A 215 45.82 8.33 -3.90
C VAL A 215 44.32 8.25 -4.22
N LEU A 216 43.54 7.54 -3.39
CA LEU A 216 42.08 7.46 -3.54
C LEU A 216 41.43 8.75 -3.05
N SER A 217 40.30 9.12 -3.65
CA SER A 217 39.50 10.26 -3.21
C SER A 217 38.86 10.04 -1.84
N ARG A 218 38.69 8.77 -1.43
CA ARG A 218 38.05 8.35 -0.18
C ARG A 218 38.84 7.27 0.55
N GLN A 219 38.64 7.20 1.86
CA GLN A 219 39.15 6.10 2.67
C GLN A 219 38.41 4.80 2.34
N LEU A 220 39.13 3.68 2.28
CA LEU A 220 38.57 2.36 2.04
C LEU A 220 37.73 1.88 3.23
N GLN A 221 38.22 2.11 4.45
CA GLN A 221 37.55 1.73 5.70
C GLN A 221 36.71 2.86 6.29
N ASP A 222 35.77 2.46 7.14
CA ASP A 222 34.95 3.40 7.90
C ASP A 222 35.81 4.18 8.90
N SER A 223 35.58 5.50 8.94
CA SER A 223 36.07 6.38 10.00
C SER A 223 34.97 6.57 11.04
N LYS A 224 35.29 7.14 12.21
CA LYS A 224 34.29 7.45 13.25
C LYS A 224 33.18 8.39 12.80
N GLU A 225 33.40 9.16 11.72
CA GLU A 225 32.48 10.21 11.27
C GLU A 225 31.93 9.97 9.86
N LYS A 226 32.53 9.06 9.07
CA LYS A 226 32.16 8.81 7.66
C LYS A 226 32.38 7.35 7.27
N ARG A 227 31.44 6.79 6.50
CA ARG A 227 31.56 5.47 5.85
C ARG A 227 32.67 5.45 4.80
N GLY A 228 33.43 4.36 4.76
CA GLY A 228 34.48 4.08 3.80
C GLY A 228 33.94 3.56 2.47
N LEU A 229 34.79 3.58 1.45
CA LEU A 229 34.46 3.19 0.08
C LEU A 229 33.98 1.73 -0.01
N VAL A 230 34.56 0.81 0.77
CA VAL A 230 34.17 -0.61 0.75
C VAL A 230 32.73 -0.79 1.26
N THR A 231 32.42 -0.19 2.41
CA THR A 231 31.09 -0.23 3.04
C THR A 231 30.02 0.38 2.12
N ASP A 232 30.32 1.54 1.54
CA ASP A 232 29.41 2.27 0.66
C ASP A 232 29.16 1.57 -0.68
N CYS A 233 30.12 0.78 -1.18
CA CYS A 233 29.94 -0.03 -2.38
C CYS A 233 29.19 -1.33 -2.10
N TRP A 234 29.45 -1.99 -0.96
CA TRP A 234 28.67 -3.15 -0.51
C TRP A 234 27.20 -2.81 -0.28
N GLN A 235 26.91 -1.59 0.16
CA GLN A 235 25.56 -1.10 0.40
C GLN A 235 24.92 -0.44 -0.85
N ARG A 236 25.60 -0.42 -2.01
CA ARG A 236 25.11 0.28 -3.22
C ARG A 236 23.78 -0.27 -3.73
N GLU A 237 23.60 -1.58 -3.66
CA GLU A 237 22.41 -2.30 -4.14
C GLU A 237 21.51 -2.80 -2.99
N MET A 238 21.98 -2.64 -1.75
CA MET A 238 21.16 -2.88 -0.57
C MET A 238 20.30 -1.63 -0.33
N PRO A 239 19.03 -1.77 0.09
CA PRO A 239 18.27 -0.64 0.64
C PRO A 239 19.13 0.05 1.72
N SER A 240 19.27 1.38 1.71
CA SER A 240 19.93 2.09 2.81
C SER A 240 19.04 1.97 4.05
N TRP A 241 19.28 0.93 4.84
CA TRP A 241 18.71 0.80 6.18
C TRP A 241 19.16 1.92 7.12
N THR A 242 20.11 2.78 6.71
CA THR A 242 20.58 3.92 7.52
C THR A 242 19.60 5.09 7.54
N ASP A 243 18.72 5.27 6.54
CA ASP A 243 17.63 6.27 6.64
C ASP A 243 16.49 5.77 7.54
N PHE A 244 16.49 4.47 7.85
CA PHE A 244 15.71 3.85 8.92
C PHE A 244 16.26 4.22 10.31
N VAL A 245 17.56 4.55 10.40
CA VAL A 245 18.25 4.92 11.66
C VAL A 245 18.29 6.44 11.85
N ASN A 246 18.33 7.22 10.78
CA ASN A 246 18.34 8.69 10.88
C ASN A 246 16.93 9.33 10.96
N ASN A 247 15.88 8.59 10.57
CA ASN A 247 14.47 8.96 10.82
C ASN A 247 13.88 8.14 11.97
N GLU A 248 14.67 7.89 13.01
CA GLU A 248 14.17 7.26 14.24
C GLU A 248 12.95 8.02 14.81
N ASP A 249 12.84 9.34 14.61
CA ASP A 249 11.72 10.10 15.19
C ASP A 249 10.34 9.88 14.53
N GLU A 250 10.23 9.37 13.29
CA GLU A 250 8.92 9.21 12.60
C GLU A 250 8.50 7.76 12.34
N LEU A 251 9.44 6.81 12.23
CA LEU A 251 9.13 5.39 12.00
C LEU A 251 9.62 4.45 13.12
N ALA A 252 10.54 4.89 13.99
CA ALA A 252 10.84 4.09 15.17
C ALA A 252 9.59 3.96 16.04
N ASP A 253 8.72 4.96 16.14
CA ASP A 253 7.48 4.83 16.93
C ASP A 253 6.61 3.62 16.55
N ILE A 254 6.61 3.18 15.27
CA ILE A 254 5.76 2.06 14.82
C ILE A 254 6.41 0.70 15.13
N PHE A 255 7.71 0.53 14.84
CA PHE A 255 8.41 -0.76 15.05
C PHE A 255 9.08 -0.87 16.42
N ASP A 256 9.44 0.24 17.06
CA ASP A 256 9.97 0.31 18.42
C ASP A 256 8.85 0.08 19.45
N ALA A 257 7.60 0.49 19.17
CA ALA A 257 6.43 0.09 19.97
C ALA A 257 6.25 -1.45 20.02
N PHE A 258 6.62 -2.16 18.95
CA PHE A 258 6.62 -3.62 18.92
C PHE A 258 7.92 -4.23 19.46
N SER A 259 9.08 -3.61 19.23
CA SER A 259 10.40 -4.14 19.62
C SER A 259 10.70 -3.99 21.12
N ARG A 260 10.08 -3.01 21.80
CA ARG A 260 10.11 -2.89 23.27
C ARG A 260 9.46 -4.07 24.01
N GLN A 261 8.88 -5.03 23.30
CA GLN A 261 8.38 -6.27 23.91
C GLN A 261 9.49 -7.20 24.46
N HIS A 262 10.77 -6.96 24.16
CA HIS A 262 11.84 -7.88 24.56
C HIS A 262 12.98 -7.32 25.42
N ASP A 263 13.12 -6.00 25.56
CA ASP A 263 14.08 -5.42 26.48
C ASP A 263 13.41 -5.15 27.82
N GLY A 264 13.79 -5.92 28.84
CA GLY A 264 13.23 -5.98 30.22
C GLY A 264 13.13 -4.66 31.01
N GLN A 265 12.51 -3.63 30.44
CA GLN A 265 12.11 -2.39 31.08
C GLN A 265 10.66 -2.54 31.57
N ASN A 266 10.41 -2.17 32.83
CA ASN A 266 9.05 -2.06 33.38
C ASN A 266 8.30 -0.92 32.67
N ILE A 267 7.67 -1.21 31.53
CA ILE A 267 6.74 -0.28 30.87
C ILE A 267 5.47 -0.20 31.73
N SER A 268 5.02 1.01 32.06
CA SER A 268 3.81 1.19 32.85
C SER A 268 2.57 0.73 32.08
N LEU A 269 1.53 0.27 32.78
CA LEU A 269 0.26 -0.13 32.15
C LEU A 269 -0.33 1.00 31.31
N ARG A 270 -0.20 2.26 31.75
CA ARG A 270 -0.65 3.43 31.00
C ARG A 270 0.09 3.58 29.69
N GLN A 271 1.41 3.46 29.69
CA GLN A 271 2.18 3.58 28.45
C GLN A 271 1.77 2.48 27.47
N HIS A 272 1.74 1.22 27.93
CA HIS A 272 1.34 0.09 27.09
C HIS A 272 -0.10 0.23 26.55
N PHE A 273 -1.03 0.75 27.36
CA PHE A 273 -2.40 1.00 26.92
C PHE A 273 -2.48 2.17 25.92
N THR A 274 -1.72 3.24 26.13
CA THR A 274 -1.61 4.36 25.16
C THR A 274 -1.04 3.86 23.85
N ASP A 275 0.07 3.12 23.86
CA ASP A 275 0.71 2.56 22.67
C ASP A 275 -0.24 1.63 21.91
N PHE A 276 -0.97 0.76 22.63
CA PHE A 276 -2.00 -0.09 22.02
C PHE A 276 -3.11 0.73 21.36
N ILE A 277 -3.58 1.78 22.04
CA ILE A 277 -4.67 2.63 21.53
C ILE A 277 -4.18 3.44 20.33
N ASP A 278 -2.98 3.99 20.36
CA ASP A 278 -2.44 4.84 19.30
C ASP A 278 -2.00 4.04 18.06
N SER A 279 -1.62 2.77 18.23
CA SER A 279 -1.25 1.88 17.12
C SER A 279 -2.43 1.07 16.54
N THR A 280 -3.50 0.83 17.31
CA THR A 280 -4.59 -0.06 16.91
C THR A 280 -5.72 0.66 16.20
N CYS A 281 -6.05 0.24 14.99
CA CYS A 281 -7.27 0.70 14.35
C CYS A 281 -8.49 0.02 15.01
N PHE A 282 -9.49 0.79 15.43
CA PHE A 282 -10.73 0.25 16.03
C PHE A 282 -11.93 0.29 15.07
N ARG A 283 -11.68 0.47 13.77
CA ARG A 283 -12.74 0.38 12.77
C ARG A 283 -13.14 -1.09 12.63
N LEU A 284 -14.45 -1.36 12.54
CA LEU A 284 -15.01 -2.71 12.45
C LEU A 284 -14.31 -3.64 11.44
N PRO A 285 -13.93 -3.21 10.22
CA PRO A 285 -13.22 -4.07 9.28
C PRO A 285 -11.72 -4.29 9.59
N CYS A 286 -11.13 -3.50 10.47
CA CYS A 286 -9.67 -3.38 10.63
C CYS A 286 -9.26 -3.36 12.11
N ILE A 287 -9.84 -4.20 12.97
CA ILE A 287 -9.47 -4.25 14.39
C ILE A 287 -8.10 -4.90 14.55
N GLU A 288 -7.05 -4.15 14.24
CA GLU A 288 -5.66 -4.59 14.19
C GLU A 288 -4.69 -3.44 14.46
N PRO A 289 -3.51 -3.73 15.06
CA PRO A 289 -2.41 -2.78 15.16
C PRO A 289 -1.81 -2.49 13.78
N SER A 290 -1.31 -1.27 13.59
CA SER A 290 -0.60 -0.84 12.38
C SER A 290 -1.41 -1.07 11.09
N CYS A 291 -2.71 -0.76 11.14
CA CYS A 291 -3.63 -0.95 10.03
C CYS A 291 -3.13 -0.27 8.75
N SER A 292 -3.02 -1.03 7.67
CA SER A 292 -2.57 -0.52 6.38
C SER A 292 -3.65 0.27 5.64
N SER A 293 -4.93 0.10 5.97
CA SER A 293 -6.05 0.74 5.25
C SER A 293 -6.37 2.16 5.72
N HIS A 294 -5.86 2.55 6.88
CA HIS A 294 -6.19 3.81 7.52
C HIS A 294 -4.93 4.48 8.05
N PRO A 295 -4.87 5.82 8.04
CA PRO A 295 -3.79 6.53 8.69
C PRO A 295 -3.70 6.18 10.19
N PRO A 296 -2.51 6.31 10.82
CA PRO A 296 -2.30 6.04 12.23
C PRO A 296 -3.43 6.66 13.06
N PRO A 297 -4.15 5.84 13.82
CA PRO A 297 -5.36 6.31 14.43
C PRO A 297 -4.98 7.16 15.63
N ASN A 298 -5.28 8.46 15.57
CA ASN A 298 -5.28 9.27 16.79
C ASN A 298 -6.53 8.90 17.58
N ASN A 299 -6.51 7.76 18.25
CA ASN A 299 -7.67 7.23 18.94
C ASN A 299 -7.84 7.96 20.26
N ARG A 300 -8.97 8.64 20.41
CA ARG A 300 -9.36 9.13 21.73
C ARG A 300 -10.02 8.02 22.50
N LEU A 301 -9.51 7.80 23.72
CA LEU A 301 -10.23 7.04 24.75
C LEU A 301 -11.63 7.60 24.89
N GLN A 302 -12.61 6.79 24.48
CA GLN A 302 -14.01 7.17 24.57
C GLN A 302 -14.36 7.46 26.03
N ASP A 303 -15.15 8.50 26.28
CA ASP A 303 -15.66 8.78 27.61
C ASP A 303 -16.61 7.65 28.05
N ARG A 304 -16.13 6.82 28.98
CA ARG A 304 -16.90 5.72 29.58
C ARG A 304 -17.77 6.21 30.75
N GLY A 305 -17.69 7.49 31.09
CA GLY A 305 -18.37 8.11 32.23
C GLY A 305 -17.49 8.18 33.47
N LYS A 306 -17.95 8.93 34.47
CA LYS A 306 -17.24 9.06 35.75
C LYS A 306 -17.28 7.75 36.55
N PRO A 307 -16.21 7.37 37.26
CA PRO A 307 -16.24 6.24 38.18
C PRO A 307 -17.31 6.41 39.26
N LEU A 308 -17.84 5.29 39.77
CA LEU A 308 -18.72 5.33 40.93
C LEU A 308 -17.96 5.97 42.10
N ASP A 309 -18.56 6.99 42.72
CA ASP A 309 -18.02 7.58 43.94
C ASP A 309 -18.03 6.56 45.09
N PHE A 310 -17.26 6.84 46.12
CA PHE A 310 -17.04 5.89 47.21
C PHE A 310 -18.34 5.48 47.92
N LYS A 311 -19.31 6.39 48.05
CA LYS A 311 -20.60 6.12 48.72
C LYS A 311 -21.46 5.16 47.90
N HIS A 312 -21.61 5.43 46.61
CA HIS A 312 -22.42 4.63 45.71
C HIS A 312 -21.83 3.23 45.55
N PHE A 313 -20.51 3.14 45.36
CA PHE A 313 -19.83 1.85 45.26
C PHE A 313 -19.97 1.02 46.55
N ARG A 314 -19.76 1.62 47.73
CA ARG A 314 -19.91 0.92 49.03
C ARG A 314 -21.33 0.38 49.23
N ALA A 315 -22.35 1.14 48.80
CA ALA A 315 -23.75 0.75 48.89
C ALA A 315 -24.13 -0.41 47.95
N GLN A 316 -23.47 -0.53 46.79
CA GLN A 316 -23.71 -1.63 45.85
C GLN A 316 -23.08 -2.95 46.29
N SER A 317 -22.06 -2.90 47.15
CA SER A 317 -21.33 -4.09 47.60
C SER A 317 -22.06 -4.80 48.74
N LYS A 318 -22.79 -5.86 48.39
CA LYS A 318 -23.64 -6.63 49.33
C LYS A 318 -23.05 -7.96 49.76
N GLU A 319 -22.23 -8.59 48.91
CA GLU A 319 -21.68 -9.93 49.12
C GLU A 319 -20.15 -9.87 49.16
N SER A 320 -19.54 -10.62 50.07
CA SER A 320 -18.09 -10.70 50.23
C SER A 320 -17.45 -11.52 49.11
N CYS A 321 -16.36 -11.03 48.52
CA CYS A 321 -15.59 -11.78 47.51
C CYS A 321 -14.58 -12.79 48.09
N GLY A 322 -14.40 -12.84 49.41
CA GLY A 322 -13.44 -13.74 50.05
C GLY A 322 -13.01 -13.26 51.44
N VAL A 323 -11.94 -13.88 51.96
CA VAL A 323 -11.38 -13.59 53.28
C VAL A 323 -10.76 -12.20 53.38
N ASP A 324 -10.16 -11.71 52.29
CA ASP A 324 -9.52 -10.39 52.21
C ASP A 324 -10.47 -9.27 51.73
N CYS A 325 -11.78 -9.54 51.70
CA CYS A 325 -12.79 -8.56 51.30
C CYS A 325 -13.02 -7.52 52.40
N PHE A 326 -13.17 -6.24 52.02
CA PHE A 326 -13.50 -5.15 52.96
C PHE A 326 -14.86 -5.33 53.66
N LEU A 327 -15.72 -6.24 53.17
CA LEU A 327 -16.98 -6.62 53.84
C LEU A 327 -16.76 -7.67 54.94
N THR A 328 -15.84 -8.61 54.72
CA THR A 328 -15.49 -9.69 55.66
C THR A 328 -14.58 -9.18 56.76
N TRP A 329 -13.59 -8.38 56.36
CA TRP A 329 -12.67 -7.68 57.24
C TRP A 329 -12.85 -6.18 57.01
N PRO A 330 -13.73 -5.52 57.78
CA PRO A 330 -13.89 -4.08 57.72
C PRO A 330 -12.56 -3.37 57.97
N VAL A 331 -12.17 -2.51 57.04
CA VAL A 331 -11.01 -1.62 57.14
C VAL A 331 -11.50 -0.20 57.16
N GLU A 332 -10.84 0.64 57.95
CA GLU A 332 -11.18 2.07 57.97
C GLU A 332 -10.67 2.74 56.68
N PRO A 333 -11.48 3.57 55.99
CA PRO A 333 -11.04 4.21 54.74
C PRO A 333 -9.82 5.14 54.90
N SER A 334 -9.47 5.50 56.13
CA SER A 334 -8.30 6.31 56.48
C SER A 334 -7.05 5.49 56.79
N GLU A 335 -7.08 4.16 56.66
CA GLU A 335 -5.90 3.32 56.85
C GLU A 335 -4.78 3.68 55.85
N ASP A 336 -3.54 3.58 56.34
CA ASP A 336 -2.35 3.89 55.57
C ASP A 336 -1.89 2.63 54.82
N VAL A 337 -2.46 2.43 53.64
CA VAL A 337 -2.04 1.38 52.70
C VAL A 337 -1.07 2.03 51.72
N VAL A 338 0.10 1.42 51.54
CA VAL A 338 1.15 1.94 50.65
C VAL A 338 1.19 1.11 49.37
N TRP A 339 0.85 1.72 48.25
CA TRP A 339 1.03 1.18 46.90
C TRP A 339 2.10 1.99 46.17
N ALA A 340 2.78 1.38 45.20
CA ALA A 340 3.72 2.11 44.35
C ALA A 340 2.96 3.07 43.40
N GLU A 341 3.62 4.14 42.95
CA GLU A 341 2.97 5.18 42.13
C GLU A 341 2.48 4.65 40.77
N ASP A 342 3.17 3.67 40.19
CA ASP A 342 2.75 2.96 38.97
C ASP A 342 1.51 2.08 39.19
N GLU A 343 1.38 1.45 40.36
CA GLU A 343 0.18 0.68 40.75
C GLU A 343 -1.05 1.59 40.95
N LEU A 344 -0.83 2.77 41.54
CA LEU A 344 -1.87 3.79 41.68
C LEU A 344 -2.28 4.37 40.33
N ASP A 345 -1.32 4.60 39.43
CA ASP A 345 -1.59 5.03 38.06
C ASP A 345 -2.37 3.97 37.27
N ALA A 346 -2.03 2.69 37.43
CA ALA A 346 -2.75 1.57 36.85
C ALA A 346 -4.20 1.50 37.36
N LEU A 347 -4.42 1.67 38.67
CA LEU A 347 -5.77 1.74 39.26
C LEU A 347 -6.58 2.90 38.68
N ALA A 348 -5.97 4.09 38.55
CA ALA A 348 -6.61 5.27 37.96
C ALA A 348 -6.97 5.04 36.49
N LEU A 349 -6.08 4.40 35.72
CA LEU A 349 -6.34 4.03 34.33
C LEU A 349 -7.52 3.05 34.22
N ILE A 350 -7.50 1.94 34.98
CA ILE A 350 -8.57 0.92 34.96
C ILE A 350 -9.91 1.57 35.30
N LEU A 351 -9.98 2.39 36.34
CA LEU A 351 -11.21 3.10 36.73
C LEU A 351 -11.69 4.09 35.65
N SER A 352 -10.76 4.74 34.92
CA SER A 352 -11.12 5.63 33.81
C SER A 352 -11.78 4.89 32.64
N GLN A 353 -11.41 3.62 32.40
CA GLN A 353 -11.94 2.81 31.30
C GLN A 353 -13.12 1.94 31.71
N CYS A 354 -13.19 1.55 32.99
CA CYS A 354 -14.21 0.67 33.54
C CYS A 354 -14.79 1.28 34.84
N PRO A 355 -15.54 2.39 34.73
CA PRO A 355 -15.97 3.20 35.89
C PRO A 355 -16.89 2.48 36.88
N ASN A 356 -17.51 1.37 36.44
CA ASN A 356 -18.48 0.61 37.22
C ASN A 356 -17.87 -0.59 37.97
N LEU A 357 -16.57 -0.88 37.82
CA LEU A 357 -15.96 -2.00 38.54
C LEU A 357 -16.04 -1.79 40.05
N SER A 358 -16.41 -2.82 40.77
CA SER A 358 -16.39 -2.89 42.23
C SER A 358 -14.95 -3.05 42.76
N SER A 359 -14.68 -2.76 44.03
CA SER A 359 -13.38 -3.09 44.64
C SER A 359 -13.10 -4.60 44.67
N CYS A 360 -14.13 -5.44 44.59
CA CYS A 360 -13.96 -6.89 44.47
C CYS A 360 -13.43 -7.28 43.08
N GLU A 361 -13.96 -6.67 42.02
CA GLU A 361 -13.46 -6.90 40.66
C GLU A 361 -12.10 -6.25 40.42
N LEU A 362 -11.90 -5.03 40.92
CA LEU A 362 -10.61 -4.35 40.85
C LEU A 362 -9.51 -5.10 41.59
N ALA A 363 -9.83 -5.78 42.70
CA ALA A 363 -8.88 -6.66 43.40
C ALA A 363 -8.34 -7.76 42.48
N ILE A 364 -9.21 -8.34 41.64
CA ILE A 364 -8.83 -9.34 40.64
C ILE A 364 -8.03 -8.68 39.52
N THR A 365 -8.46 -7.53 39.01
CA THR A 365 -7.77 -6.83 37.90
C THR A 365 -6.39 -6.30 38.28
N THR A 366 -6.21 -5.88 39.54
CA THR A 366 -4.95 -5.30 40.04
C THR A 366 -4.06 -6.30 40.75
N ASP A 367 -4.53 -7.54 40.96
CA ASP A 367 -3.87 -8.57 41.78
C ASP A 367 -3.51 -8.06 43.19
N LYS A 368 -4.46 -7.39 43.83
CA LYS A 368 -4.30 -6.79 45.17
C LYS A 368 -5.42 -7.23 46.11
N PRO A 369 -5.20 -7.28 47.43
CA PRO A 369 -6.25 -7.57 48.40
C PRO A 369 -7.43 -6.58 48.28
N CYS A 370 -8.65 -7.10 48.29
CA CYS A 370 -9.85 -6.28 48.09
C CYS A 370 -10.01 -5.16 49.13
N ARG A 371 -9.62 -5.41 50.39
CA ARG A 371 -9.55 -4.38 51.44
C ARG A 371 -8.57 -3.24 51.11
N GLU A 372 -7.45 -3.52 50.47
CA GLU A 372 -6.46 -2.51 50.11
C GLU A 372 -6.96 -1.66 48.94
N VAL A 373 -7.53 -2.32 47.93
CA VAL A 373 -8.17 -1.65 46.78
C VAL A 373 -9.31 -0.73 47.24
N TYR A 374 -10.07 -1.16 48.25
CA TYR A 374 -11.13 -0.36 48.86
C TYR A 374 -10.61 0.97 49.43
N VAL A 375 -9.53 0.92 50.20
CA VAL A 375 -8.86 2.10 50.79
C VAL A 375 -8.23 2.96 49.70
N GLN A 376 -7.47 2.36 48.76
CA GLN A 376 -6.81 3.11 47.69
C GLN A 376 -7.77 3.80 46.75
N ARG A 377 -8.92 3.19 46.45
CA ARG A 377 -9.97 3.84 45.66
C ARG A 377 -10.49 5.11 46.34
N ARG A 378 -10.62 5.10 47.67
CA ARG A 378 -11.02 6.29 48.44
C ARG A 378 -9.95 7.37 48.36
N HIS A 379 -8.69 7.01 48.62
CA HIS A 379 -7.57 7.95 48.54
C HIS A 379 -7.39 8.52 47.14
N LEU A 380 -7.62 7.71 46.10
CA LEU A 380 -7.54 8.16 44.71
C LEU A 380 -8.62 9.20 44.37
N GLU A 381 -9.84 9.05 44.91
CA GLU A 381 -10.91 10.06 44.78
C GLU A 381 -10.49 11.41 45.38
N GLU A 382 -9.72 11.40 46.47
CA GLU A 382 -9.21 12.61 47.12
C GLU A 382 -7.96 13.19 46.42
N ARG A 383 -7.03 12.32 45.97
CA ARG A 383 -5.78 12.71 45.29
C ARG A 383 -6.01 13.18 43.85
N ASN A 384 -6.98 12.61 43.14
CA ASN A 384 -7.28 12.91 41.75
C ASN A 384 -8.77 13.20 41.53
N PRO A 385 -9.27 14.34 42.05
CA PRO A 385 -10.69 14.70 41.95
C PRO A 385 -11.13 14.94 40.50
N GLU A 386 -10.21 15.25 39.59
CA GLU A 386 -10.51 15.44 38.16
C GLU A 386 -11.07 14.17 37.51
N LEU A 387 -10.68 12.98 37.99
CA LEU A 387 -11.19 11.69 37.47
C LEU A 387 -12.70 11.50 37.76
N TRP A 388 -13.22 12.11 38.83
CA TRP A 388 -14.63 12.05 39.21
C TRP A 388 -15.45 13.26 38.78
N LYS A 389 -14.81 14.29 38.22
CA LYS A 389 -15.56 15.36 37.55
C LYS A 389 -16.20 14.77 36.29
N PRO A 390 -17.44 15.17 35.96
CA PRO A 390 -17.93 14.93 34.62
C PRO A 390 -16.94 15.60 33.68
N ARG A 391 -16.24 14.80 32.85
CA ARG A 391 -15.50 15.34 31.70
C ARG A 391 -16.54 16.14 30.94
N THR A 392 -16.42 17.47 31.02
CA THR A 392 -17.48 18.39 30.64
C THR A 392 -17.90 18.12 29.21
N GLN A 393 -19.21 18.24 28.98
CA GLN A 393 -19.91 18.18 27.70
C GLN A 393 -19.44 19.30 26.75
N ALA A 394 -18.15 19.32 26.39
CA ALA A 394 -17.58 20.30 25.47
C ALA A 394 -17.54 19.78 24.02
N ALA A 395 -18.05 18.58 23.73
CA ALA A 395 -17.87 17.93 22.43
C ALA A 395 -19.12 17.27 21.83
N VAL A 396 -20.29 17.39 22.47
CA VAL A 396 -21.53 16.83 21.93
C VAL A 396 -22.37 17.96 21.35
N VAL A 397 -22.42 18.02 20.02
CA VAL A 397 -23.45 18.79 19.33
C VAL A 397 -24.81 18.24 19.79
N GLU A 398 -25.71 19.08 20.31
CA GLU A 398 -27.06 18.62 20.65
C GLU A 398 -27.80 18.22 19.37
N GLN A 399 -28.53 17.10 19.38
CA GLN A 399 -29.23 16.56 18.19
C GLN A 399 -30.22 17.56 17.55
N ASP A 400 -30.68 18.56 18.32
CA ASP A 400 -31.65 19.58 17.91
C ASP A 400 -31.04 20.96 17.61
N SER A 401 -29.72 21.11 17.70
CA SER A 401 -29.04 22.32 17.21
C SER A 401 -29.18 22.41 15.68
N ASN A 402 -29.02 23.61 15.08
CA ASN A 402 -29.13 23.91 13.63
C ASN A 402 -28.15 23.12 12.73
N MET A 403 -28.09 21.79 12.85
CA MET A 403 -27.24 20.91 12.10
C MET A 403 -27.83 20.72 10.70
N ILE A 404 -27.17 21.31 9.72
CA ILE A 404 -27.45 21.00 8.31
C ILE A 404 -26.88 19.60 8.05
N LEU A 405 -27.79 18.64 7.84
CA LEU A 405 -27.50 17.24 7.58
C LEU A 405 -27.93 16.87 6.16
N PRO A 406 -27.23 15.92 5.50
CA PRO A 406 -27.51 15.60 4.10
C PRO A 406 -28.82 14.81 3.97
N GLU A 407 -29.70 15.27 3.09
CA GLU A 407 -30.91 14.53 2.71
C GLU A 407 -30.71 13.60 1.50
N ARG A 408 -29.59 13.78 0.78
CA ARG A 408 -29.19 13.03 -0.41
C ARG A 408 -27.67 12.90 -0.48
N PRO A 409 -27.13 11.99 -1.32
CA PRO A 409 -25.71 11.94 -1.62
C PRO A 409 -25.23 13.24 -2.31
N PRO A 410 -23.94 13.56 -2.21
CA PRO A 410 -23.36 14.70 -2.92
C PRO A 410 -23.49 14.50 -4.44
N LYS A 411 -23.70 15.59 -5.17
CA LYS A 411 -23.62 15.65 -6.64
C LYS A 411 -22.21 16.00 -7.09
N GLU A 412 -21.91 15.76 -8.35
CA GLU A 412 -20.72 16.30 -9.00
C GLU A 412 -20.62 17.81 -8.78
N GLY A 413 -19.42 18.28 -8.41
CA GLY A 413 -19.16 19.69 -8.11
C GLY A 413 -19.44 20.14 -6.66
N GLU A 414 -20.17 19.35 -5.86
CA GLU A 414 -20.32 19.58 -4.41
C GLU A 414 -19.07 19.12 -3.64
N PRO A 415 -18.85 19.59 -2.39
CA PRO A 415 -17.74 19.13 -1.58
C PRO A 415 -17.70 17.60 -1.51
N GLY A 416 -16.52 17.05 -1.78
CA GLY A 416 -16.26 15.61 -1.72
C GLY A 416 -16.54 15.03 -0.34
N LEU A 417 -16.73 13.73 -0.29
CA LEU A 417 -16.84 13.02 0.98
C LEU A 417 -15.47 12.99 1.66
N PRO A 418 -15.36 13.25 2.97
CA PRO A 418 -14.06 13.14 3.64
C PRO A 418 -13.65 11.66 3.61
N PRO A 419 -12.48 11.30 3.06
CA PRO A 419 -12.08 9.89 2.90
C PRO A 419 -12.03 9.20 4.27
N PHE A 420 -11.52 9.92 5.27
CA PHE A 420 -11.44 9.48 6.65
C PHE A 420 -12.45 10.20 7.56
N GLY A 421 -12.70 9.63 8.73
CA GLY A 421 -13.56 10.24 9.75
C GLY A 421 -12.93 11.50 10.35
N CYS A 422 -13.73 12.38 10.96
CA CYS A 422 -13.19 13.57 11.61
C CYS A 422 -12.36 13.20 12.85
N PHE A 423 -11.31 13.97 13.08
CA PHE A 423 -10.50 13.90 14.28
C PHE A 423 -10.05 15.30 14.69
N HIS A 424 -10.62 15.85 15.76
CA HIS A 424 -10.31 17.19 16.24
C HIS A 424 -10.73 17.35 17.71
N SER A 425 -10.25 18.42 18.36
CA SER A 425 -10.74 18.85 19.67
C SER A 425 -12.07 19.61 19.55
N GLY A 426 -12.91 19.54 20.58
CA GLY A 426 -14.21 20.24 20.60
C GLY A 426 -15.34 19.53 19.86
N PRO A 427 -16.52 20.18 19.76
CA PRO A 427 -17.71 19.63 19.13
C PRO A 427 -17.63 19.67 17.61
N CYS A 428 -18.40 18.81 16.93
CA CYS A 428 -18.47 18.78 15.47
C CYS A 428 -19.41 19.85 14.90
N ASP A 429 -19.30 21.11 15.30
CA ASP A 429 -20.19 22.21 14.88
C ASP A 429 -19.47 23.37 14.15
N SER A 430 -18.15 23.25 13.95
CA SER A 430 -17.31 24.22 13.26
C SER A 430 -16.57 23.61 12.07
N ASP A 431 -15.91 24.47 11.30
CA ASP A 431 -15.05 24.09 10.18
C ASP A 431 -13.81 23.25 10.58
N ASP A 432 -13.52 23.13 11.89
CA ASP A 432 -12.50 22.21 12.41
C ASP A 432 -12.90 20.74 12.21
N CYS A 433 -14.20 20.47 12.04
CA CYS A 433 -14.72 19.15 11.75
C CYS A 433 -14.85 18.92 10.24
N ALA A 434 -14.06 17.99 9.69
CA ALA A 434 -14.16 17.58 8.29
C ALA A 434 -15.58 17.12 7.89
N CYS A 435 -16.32 16.45 8.79
CA CYS A 435 -17.69 16.04 8.54
C CYS A 435 -18.67 17.23 8.52
N PHE A 436 -18.47 18.22 9.38
CA PHE A 436 -19.26 19.45 9.38
C PHE A 436 -19.05 20.22 8.08
N LYS A 437 -17.79 20.48 7.73
CA LYS A 437 -17.38 21.19 6.52
C LYS A 437 -17.92 20.56 5.23
N ALA A 438 -17.96 19.23 5.17
CA ALA A 438 -18.50 18.48 4.04
C ALA A 438 -20.04 18.32 4.06
N VAL A 439 -20.73 18.88 5.06
CA VAL A 439 -22.18 18.71 5.28
C VAL A 439 -22.56 17.23 5.31
N GLN A 440 -21.77 16.43 6.03
CA GLN A 440 -21.96 15.00 6.19
C GLN A 440 -22.29 14.63 7.65
N TYR A 441 -22.90 13.46 7.82
CA TYR A 441 -22.99 12.81 9.13
C TYR A 441 -21.60 12.35 9.59
N CYS A 442 -21.34 12.48 10.89
CA CYS A 442 -20.27 11.74 11.56
C CYS A 442 -20.58 10.23 11.52
N ARG A 443 -19.52 9.43 11.58
CA ARG A 443 -19.54 7.97 11.40
C ARG A 443 -19.07 7.31 12.69
N SER A 444 -19.34 6.02 12.84
CA SER A 444 -18.82 5.21 13.95
C SER A 444 -17.30 5.25 14.05
N SER A 445 -16.64 5.44 12.92
CA SER A 445 -15.19 5.56 12.77
C SER A 445 -14.61 6.96 13.01
N CYS A 446 -15.45 7.97 13.32
CA CYS A 446 -14.97 9.32 13.67
C CYS A 446 -14.47 9.38 15.12
N GLY A 447 -13.43 10.19 15.35
CA GLY A 447 -12.86 10.41 16.68
C GLY A 447 -13.74 11.21 17.64
N CYS A 448 -14.85 11.79 17.16
CA CYS A 448 -15.84 12.48 18.00
C CYS A 448 -16.72 11.53 18.83
N GLY A 449 -16.67 10.22 18.56
CA GLY A 449 -17.37 9.19 19.32
C GLY A 449 -18.87 9.10 19.03
N ASN A 450 -19.49 8.07 19.60
CA ASN A 450 -20.89 7.68 19.35
C ASN A 450 -21.95 8.62 19.97
N ARG A 451 -21.56 9.55 20.85
CA ARG A 451 -22.46 10.54 21.45
C ARG A 451 -22.56 11.84 20.66
N CYS A 452 -21.81 12.00 19.57
CA CYS A 452 -21.88 13.19 18.73
C CYS A 452 -23.29 13.38 18.15
N GLY A 453 -23.88 14.58 18.22
CA GLY A 453 -25.19 14.85 17.60
C GLY A 453 -25.22 14.70 16.09
N ARG A 454 -24.08 14.88 15.41
CA ARG A 454 -23.96 14.64 13.96
C ARG A 454 -23.79 13.17 13.60
N GLN A 455 -23.73 12.27 14.58
CA GLN A 455 -23.59 10.84 14.33
C GLN A 455 -24.77 10.32 13.51
N TYR A 456 -24.48 9.50 12.51
CA TYR A 456 -25.53 8.88 11.71
C TYR A 456 -26.47 8.03 12.59
N PRO A 457 -27.80 8.27 12.57
CA PRO A 457 -28.72 7.61 13.50
C PRO A 457 -29.04 6.16 13.13
N GLY A 458 -28.72 5.73 11.90
CA GLY A 458 -29.21 4.46 11.34
C GLY A 458 -30.57 4.60 10.68
N CYS A 459 -31.14 3.47 10.26
CA CYS A 459 -32.50 3.42 9.72
C CYS A 459 -33.49 2.77 10.68
N ASP A 460 -34.75 3.23 10.61
CA ASP A 460 -35.88 2.65 11.35
C ASP A 460 -36.65 1.59 10.55
N CYS A 461 -36.03 1.05 9.51
CA CYS A 461 -36.62 -0.01 8.69
C CYS A 461 -36.81 -1.27 9.54
N HIS A 462 -37.85 -2.05 9.24
CA HIS A 462 -38.11 -3.33 9.90
C HIS A 462 -38.31 -4.43 8.87
N PRO A 463 -37.93 -5.69 9.17
CA PRO A 463 -38.29 -6.83 8.33
C PRO A 463 -39.83 -6.93 8.17
N PRO A 464 -40.34 -7.28 6.98
CA PRO A 464 -41.77 -7.34 6.73
C PRO A 464 -42.46 -8.44 7.56
N LYS A 465 -43.50 -8.07 8.32
CA LYS A 465 -44.21 -8.96 9.28
C LYS A 465 -45.02 -10.12 8.66
N LYS A 466 -45.14 -10.24 7.32
CA LYS A 466 -46.05 -11.22 6.67
C LYS A 466 -45.30 -12.19 5.74
N LYS A 467 -45.42 -13.50 6.03
CA LYS A 467 -44.93 -14.68 5.27
C LYS A 467 -45.43 -14.84 3.82
N LYS A 468 -46.07 -13.83 3.21
CA LYS A 468 -46.66 -13.94 1.86
C LYS A 468 -45.74 -13.50 0.72
N SER A 469 -44.58 -12.90 1.01
CA SER A 469 -43.54 -12.63 0.01
C SER A 469 -42.35 -13.57 0.25
N LYS A 470 -41.83 -14.20 -0.81
CA LYS A 470 -40.65 -15.07 -0.75
C LYS A 470 -39.34 -14.32 -0.40
N THR A 471 -39.38 -13.00 -0.27
CA THR A 471 -38.22 -12.17 0.09
C THR A 471 -38.41 -11.57 1.49
N TYR A 472 -37.59 -12.02 2.45
CA TYR A 472 -37.69 -11.73 3.89
C TYR A 472 -36.91 -10.49 4.36
N ASN A 473 -36.26 -9.76 3.45
CA ASN A 473 -35.18 -8.84 3.80
C ASN A 473 -35.67 -7.38 3.80
N ALA A 474 -35.34 -6.61 4.85
CA ALA A 474 -35.54 -5.16 4.94
C ALA A 474 -34.60 -4.38 3.99
N CYS A 475 -34.82 -3.06 3.89
CA CYS A 475 -33.87 -2.11 3.27
C CYS A 475 -33.55 -2.34 1.78
N ARG A 476 -34.52 -2.81 0.98
CA ARG A 476 -34.36 -2.94 -0.49
C ARG A 476 -34.71 -1.69 -1.27
N SER A 477 -35.55 -0.81 -0.73
CA SER A 477 -36.06 0.36 -1.44
C SER A 477 -35.37 1.65 -0.99
N LYS A 478 -35.49 2.68 -1.85
CA LYS A 478 -35.03 4.05 -1.56
C LYS A 478 -35.75 4.72 -0.37
N ASN A 479 -36.75 4.07 0.23
CA ASN A 479 -37.39 4.53 1.46
C ASN A 479 -36.50 4.32 2.69
N CYS A 480 -35.52 3.41 2.62
CA CYS A 480 -34.52 3.26 3.67
C CYS A 480 -33.56 4.45 3.64
N LEU A 481 -33.37 5.13 4.78
CA LEU A 481 -32.43 6.24 4.90
C LEU A 481 -31.00 5.84 4.49
N CYS A 482 -30.56 4.64 4.83
CA CYS A 482 -29.22 4.14 4.46
C CYS A 482 -29.08 4.08 2.93
N VAL A 483 -30.02 3.40 2.26
CA VAL A 483 -30.04 3.29 0.78
C VAL A 483 -30.13 4.66 0.12
N LYS A 484 -31.00 5.56 0.64
CA LYS A 484 -31.16 6.93 0.13
C LYS A 484 -29.84 7.71 0.17
N LEU A 485 -29.06 7.54 1.23
CA LEU A 485 -27.80 8.25 1.46
C LEU A 485 -26.56 7.49 0.97
N ARG A 486 -26.71 6.46 0.14
CA ARG A 486 -25.59 5.62 -0.34
C ARG A 486 -24.76 5.05 0.82
N ARG A 487 -25.44 4.50 1.83
CA ARG A 487 -24.84 3.80 2.97
C ARG A 487 -25.39 2.38 3.05
N GLU A 488 -24.55 1.42 3.39
CA GLU A 488 -25.01 0.15 3.93
C GLU A 488 -25.57 0.32 5.35
N CYS A 489 -26.45 -0.59 5.74
CA CYS A 489 -26.99 -0.64 7.08
C CYS A 489 -25.92 -1.19 8.04
N GLU A 490 -25.34 -0.31 8.84
CA GLU A 490 -24.28 -0.69 9.77
C GLU A 490 -24.80 -1.53 10.96
N PRO A 491 -24.20 -2.69 11.27
CA PRO A 491 -24.48 -3.45 12.49
C PRO A 491 -24.23 -2.62 13.76
N GLY A 492 -25.12 -2.70 14.74
CA GLY A 492 -25.04 -1.92 16.00
C GLY A 492 -25.65 -0.51 15.92
N VAL A 493 -25.62 0.12 14.74
CA VAL A 493 -26.32 1.39 14.45
C VAL A 493 -27.73 1.11 13.94
N CYS A 494 -27.89 0.35 12.86
CA CYS A 494 -29.18 0.02 12.26
C CYS A 494 -29.83 -1.19 12.93
N ARG A 495 -30.37 -1.01 14.14
CA ARG A 495 -30.88 -2.13 14.96
C ARG A 495 -32.20 -2.71 14.45
N SER A 496 -33.13 -1.84 14.04
CA SER A 496 -34.50 -2.21 13.68
C SER A 496 -34.60 -3.09 12.43
N CYS A 497 -33.66 -2.93 11.48
CA CYS A 497 -33.64 -3.70 10.24
C CYS A 497 -32.90 -5.04 10.38
N GLU A 498 -32.44 -5.35 11.61
CA GLU A 498 -31.68 -6.56 11.92
C GLU A 498 -30.41 -6.73 11.06
N SER A 499 -29.70 -5.62 10.76
CA SER A 499 -28.46 -5.66 9.97
C SER A 499 -27.40 -6.61 10.54
N HIS A 500 -27.35 -6.73 11.87
CA HIS A 500 -26.45 -7.65 12.59
C HIS A 500 -26.70 -9.14 12.30
N LEU A 501 -27.85 -9.52 11.73
CA LEU A 501 -28.14 -10.88 11.28
C LEU A 501 -27.74 -11.14 9.81
N GLY A 502 -27.19 -10.14 9.14
CA GLY A 502 -26.66 -10.23 7.78
C GLY A 502 -27.72 -10.21 6.68
N ILE A 503 -27.31 -10.63 5.48
CA ILE A 503 -28.07 -10.42 4.24
C ILE A 503 -29.47 -11.03 4.22
N ARG A 504 -29.73 -12.04 5.07
CA ARG A 504 -31.04 -12.71 5.18
C ARG A 504 -32.09 -11.84 5.86
N SER A 505 -31.70 -10.94 6.75
CA SER A 505 -32.60 -10.01 7.44
C SER A 505 -32.59 -8.62 6.81
N CYS A 506 -31.42 -8.13 6.40
CA CYS A 506 -31.27 -6.81 5.76
C CYS A 506 -30.63 -6.98 4.37
N ALA A 507 -31.24 -6.45 3.31
CA ALA A 507 -30.65 -6.57 1.96
C ALA A 507 -29.48 -5.61 1.71
N ASN A 508 -29.26 -4.64 2.59
CA ASN A 508 -28.33 -3.53 2.42
C ASN A 508 -27.08 -3.71 3.31
N VAL A 509 -26.50 -4.90 3.32
CA VAL A 509 -25.31 -5.28 4.12
C VAL A 509 -24.37 -6.21 3.35
N ALA A 510 -24.55 -6.31 2.02
CA ALA A 510 -23.92 -7.33 1.20
C ALA A 510 -22.40 -7.14 1.10
N MET A 511 -21.96 -5.89 0.97
CA MET A 511 -20.55 -5.52 0.88
C MET A 511 -19.86 -5.70 2.22
N GLY A 512 -20.43 -5.17 3.30
CA GLY A 512 -19.89 -5.33 4.66
C GLY A 512 -19.89 -6.77 5.16
N SER A 513 -20.66 -7.67 4.54
CA SER A 513 -20.62 -9.12 4.81
C SER A 513 -19.54 -9.87 4.01
N GLY A 514 -18.82 -9.20 3.09
CA GLY A 514 -17.75 -9.81 2.30
C GLY A 514 -18.21 -10.96 1.39
N MET A 515 -19.44 -10.90 0.88
CA MET A 515 -20.01 -11.97 0.02
C MET A 515 -20.17 -11.49 -1.43
N PRO A 516 -19.08 -11.36 -2.21
CA PRO A 516 -19.15 -11.06 -3.64
C PRO A 516 -19.81 -12.21 -4.41
N THR A 517 -20.31 -11.92 -5.62
CA THR A 517 -20.66 -13.00 -6.55
C THR A 517 -19.41 -13.72 -7.03
N LYS A 518 -19.58 -14.95 -7.52
CA LYS A 518 -18.45 -15.76 -7.99
C LYS A 518 -18.03 -15.29 -9.39
N THR A 519 -16.79 -14.89 -9.53
CA THR A 519 -16.16 -14.46 -10.78
C THR A 519 -14.87 -15.22 -11.04
N PHE A 520 -14.31 -15.09 -12.24
CA PHE A 520 -12.99 -15.59 -12.60
C PHE A 520 -12.34 -14.69 -13.66
N VAL A 521 -11.01 -14.67 -13.69
CA VAL A 521 -10.23 -13.92 -14.68
C VAL A 521 -9.87 -14.86 -15.84
N ALA A 522 -10.04 -14.38 -17.06
CA ALA A 522 -9.64 -15.09 -18.28
C ALA A 522 -9.26 -14.07 -19.36
N GLU A 523 -8.71 -14.54 -20.48
CA GLU A 523 -8.52 -13.68 -21.65
C GLU A 523 -9.88 -13.14 -22.14
N GLY A 524 -9.95 -11.82 -22.27
CA GLY A 524 -11.12 -11.04 -22.62
C GLY A 524 -10.81 -10.06 -23.74
N LYS A 525 -11.65 -9.03 -23.90
CA LYS A 525 -11.62 -8.19 -25.10
C LYS A 525 -10.38 -7.30 -25.20
N TYR A 526 -9.86 -6.81 -24.07
CA TYR A 526 -8.77 -5.83 -23.99
C TYR A 526 -7.54 -6.38 -23.25
N GLY A 527 -7.31 -7.69 -23.36
CA GLY A 527 -6.30 -8.41 -22.57
C GLY A 527 -7.00 -9.36 -21.60
N PHE A 528 -6.73 -9.25 -20.31
CA PHE A 528 -7.50 -9.99 -19.30
C PHE A 528 -8.83 -9.31 -18.99
N GLY A 529 -9.87 -10.10 -18.73
CA GLY A 529 -11.21 -9.64 -18.37
C GLY A 529 -11.76 -10.41 -17.16
N LEU A 530 -12.71 -9.81 -16.45
CA LEU A 530 -13.45 -10.45 -15.38
C LEU A 530 -14.75 -11.08 -15.92
N PHE A 531 -14.98 -12.35 -15.60
CA PHE A 531 -16.13 -13.12 -16.08
C PHE A 531 -16.99 -13.63 -14.93
N ALA A 532 -18.30 -13.68 -15.16
CA ALA A 532 -19.25 -14.26 -14.22
C ALA A 532 -19.12 -15.80 -14.20
N ARG A 533 -18.92 -16.41 -13.03
CA ARG A 533 -18.87 -17.88 -12.91
C ARG A 533 -20.25 -18.54 -12.96
N ASP A 534 -21.24 -17.82 -12.44
CA ASP A 534 -22.66 -18.21 -12.40
C ASP A 534 -23.51 -17.03 -12.90
N LEU A 535 -24.83 -17.20 -13.00
CA LEU A 535 -25.75 -16.08 -13.29
C LEU A 535 -25.67 -15.05 -12.15
N ILE A 536 -25.37 -13.80 -12.49
CA ILE A 536 -25.38 -12.65 -11.56
C ILE A 536 -26.65 -11.84 -11.84
N PRO A 537 -27.62 -11.80 -10.92
CA PRO A 537 -28.84 -11.02 -11.12
C PRO A 537 -28.58 -9.51 -11.13
N GLU A 538 -29.47 -8.76 -11.80
CA GLU A 538 -29.50 -7.30 -11.73
C GLU A 538 -29.45 -6.80 -10.26
N GLY A 539 -28.61 -5.81 -10.01
CA GLY A 539 -28.42 -5.19 -8.70
C GLY A 539 -27.56 -5.99 -7.71
N ALA A 540 -27.09 -7.19 -8.08
CA ALA A 540 -26.21 -7.97 -7.22
C ALA A 540 -24.83 -7.33 -7.06
N PHE A 541 -24.24 -7.47 -5.87
CA PHE A 541 -22.89 -7.04 -5.55
C PHE A 541 -21.87 -7.99 -6.17
N ILE A 542 -21.05 -7.48 -7.10
CA ILE A 542 -20.04 -8.25 -7.82
C ILE A 542 -18.77 -8.37 -6.99
N GLY A 543 -18.29 -7.27 -6.42
CA GLY A 543 -17.10 -7.22 -5.58
C GLY A 543 -16.71 -5.80 -5.21
N GLU A 544 -15.89 -5.67 -4.17
CA GLU A 544 -15.27 -4.39 -3.81
C GLU A 544 -14.11 -4.12 -4.78
N TYR A 545 -13.95 -2.87 -5.21
CA TYR A 545 -12.76 -2.43 -5.91
C TYR A 545 -11.69 -2.03 -4.88
N THR A 546 -10.76 -2.95 -4.61
CA THR A 546 -9.63 -2.73 -3.70
C THR A 546 -8.41 -2.27 -4.48
N ALA A 547 -7.72 -1.27 -3.94
CA ALA A 547 -6.62 -0.56 -4.56
C ALA A 547 -5.79 0.16 -3.48
N GLU A 548 -4.67 0.74 -3.86
CA GLU A 548 -3.95 1.72 -3.06
C GLU A 548 -4.71 3.06 -3.06
N ILE A 549 -4.81 3.71 -1.89
CA ILE A 549 -5.31 5.08 -1.75
C ILE A 549 -4.11 6.01 -1.82
N LEU A 550 -4.03 6.78 -2.89
CA LEU A 550 -2.97 7.73 -3.19
C LEU A 550 -3.47 9.15 -2.95
N GLY A 551 -2.61 10.04 -2.47
CA GLY A 551 -2.88 11.48 -2.55
C GLY A 551 -2.53 12.04 -3.92
N THR A 552 -2.69 13.35 -4.08
CA THR A 552 -2.75 14.00 -5.40
C THR A 552 -1.47 13.83 -6.19
N SER A 553 -0.34 14.14 -5.57
CA SER A 553 0.98 14.11 -6.23
C SER A 553 1.36 12.68 -6.60
N ARG A 554 1.18 11.72 -5.67
CA ARG A 554 1.47 10.32 -5.96
C ARG A 554 0.55 9.76 -7.04
N GLY A 555 -0.74 10.09 -7.00
CA GLY A 555 -1.70 9.71 -8.04
C GLY A 555 -1.32 10.26 -9.41
N GLN A 556 -0.95 11.54 -9.51
CA GLN A 556 -0.50 12.16 -10.76
C GLN A 556 0.79 11.54 -11.30
N ALA A 557 1.75 11.23 -10.43
CA ALA A 557 2.97 10.54 -10.84
C ALA A 557 2.67 9.13 -11.36
N GLN A 558 1.77 8.41 -10.69
CA GLN A 558 1.34 7.08 -11.09
C GLN A 558 0.57 7.10 -12.43
N ASP A 559 -0.20 8.15 -12.70
CA ASP A 559 -0.85 8.37 -14.00
C ASP A 559 0.16 8.50 -15.15
N VAL A 560 1.33 9.12 -14.91
CA VAL A 560 2.42 9.17 -15.90
C VAL A 560 2.90 7.76 -16.25
N ILE A 561 3.09 6.90 -15.23
CA ILE A 561 3.45 5.49 -15.43
C ILE A 561 2.34 4.77 -16.20
N GLY A 562 1.09 4.87 -15.75
CA GLY A 562 -0.04 4.20 -16.38
C GLY A 562 -0.23 4.59 -17.86
N LYS A 563 -0.02 5.86 -18.20
CA LYS A 563 -0.03 6.35 -19.58
C LYS A 563 1.11 5.79 -20.42
N HIS A 564 2.30 5.70 -19.85
CA HIS A 564 3.49 5.14 -20.54
C HIS A 564 3.26 3.68 -20.94
N ILE A 565 2.76 2.85 -20.02
CA ILE A 565 2.50 1.44 -20.28
C ILE A 565 1.17 1.18 -21.02
N GLY A 566 0.37 2.22 -21.26
CA GLY A 566 -0.94 2.11 -21.90
C GLY A 566 -2.00 1.42 -21.04
N ARG A 567 -1.87 1.48 -19.71
CA ARG A 567 -2.73 0.79 -18.74
C ARG A 567 -2.88 1.64 -17.47
N GLY A 568 -4.05 2.23 -17.29
CA GLY A 568 -4.40 3.00 -16.09
C GLY A 568 -5.37 2.23 -15.20
N TYR A 569 -5.11 2.24 -13.89
CA TYR A 569 -6.07 1.78 -12.86
C TYR A 569 -6.36 2.86 -11.83
N LEU A 570 -5.97 4.10 -12.13
CA LEU A 570 -6.20 5.26 -11.30
C LEU A 570 -7.62 5.78 -11.52
N PHE A 571 -8.42 5.76 -10.46
CA PHE A 571 -9.78 6.28 -10.45
C PHE A 571 -9.95 7.31 -9.34
N SER A 572 -10.73 8.36 -9.61
CA SER A 572 -11.10 9.38 -8.63
C SER A 572 -11.85 8.75 -7.45
N PHE A 573 -11.53 9.16 -6.23
CA PHE A 573 -12.14 8.62 -5.01
C PHE A 573 -12.75 9.74 -4.13
N CYS A 574 -13.91 9.44 -3.54
CA CYS A 574 -14.66 10.31 -2.62
C CYS A 574 -15.14 11.63 -3.22
N ASN A 575 -15.38 11.70 -4.54
CA ASN A 575 -15.76 12.94 -5.25
C ASN A 575 -14.82 14.12 -4.91
N SER A 576 -13.54 13.81 -4.68
CA SER A 576 -12.59 14.75 -4.10
C SER A 576 -11.90 15.54 -5.20
N LYS A 577 -12.26 16.83 -5.33
CA LYS A 577 -11.40 17.84 -5.99
C LYS A 577 -10.03 17.98 -5.31
N ASN A 578 -9.85 17.39 -4.12
CA ASN A 578 -8.61 17.42 -3.35
C ASN A 578 -7.66 16.26 -3.69
N GLY A 579 -7.92 15.51 -4.78
CA GLY A 579 -6.96 14.61 -5.43
C GLY A 579 -6.63 13.32 -4.68
N VAL A 580 -7.61 12.69 -4.04
CA VAL A 580 -7.44 11.30 -3.57
C VAL A 580 -7.77 10.36 -4.72
N GLY A 581 -6.81 9.53 -5.12
CA GLY A 581 -6.97 8.51 -6.15
C GLY A 581 -6.96 7.10 -5.57
N LEU A 582 -7.69 6.18 -6.20
CA LEU A 582 -7.51 4.74 -6.02
C LEU A 582 -6.73 4.20 -7.20
N ASP A 583 -5.55 3.63 -6.95
CA ASP A 583 -4.77 2.96 -7.99
C ASP A 583 -4.59 1.47 -7.71
N ALA A 584 -4.95 0.64 -8.69
CA ALA A 584 -4.80 -0.80 -8.61
C ALA A 584 -3.66 -1.32 -9.49
N LEU A 585 -2.70 -0.47 -9.90
CA LEU A 585 -1.57 -0.90 -10.73
C LEU A 585 -0.69 -1.89 -9.98
N ASP A 586 -0.19 -1.49 -8.81
CA ASP A 586 0.74 -2.30 -8.00
C ASP A 586 0.00 -3.28 -7.07
N ALA A 587 -1.11 -2.87 -6.44
CA ALA A 587 -1.89 -3.72 -5.54
C ALA A 587 -3.39 -3.62 -5.79
N GLY A 588 -4.07 -4.75 -5.95
CA GLY A 588 -5.51 -4.80 -6.21
C GLY A 588 -6.11 -6.20 -6.12
N ASN A 589 -7.45 -6.31 -6.25
CA ASN A 589 -8.12 -7.61 -6.35
C ASN A 589 -8.61 -7.87 -7.78
N VAL A 590 -9.31 -8.99 -7.97
CA VAL A 590 -9.82 -9.44 -9.28
C VAL A 590 -10.76 -8.43 -9.97
N THR A 591 -11.36 -7.49 -9.25
CA THR A 591 -12.24 -6.49 -9.87
C THR A 591 -11.50 -5.47 -10.74
N ARG A 592 -10.17 -5.36 -10.60
CA ARG A 592 -9.32 -4.56 -11.50
C ARG A 592 -9.35 -5.03 -12.96
N PHE A 593 -9.75 -6.27 -13.21
CA PHE A 593 -9.87 -6.85 -14.55
C PHE A 593 -11.24 -6.57 -15.22
N ILE A 594 -12.12 -5.78 -14.60
CA ILE A 594 -13.37 -5.36 -15.25
C ILE A 594 -13.02 -4.32 -16.31
N ASN A 595 -13.18 -4.70 -17.57
CA ASN A 595 -12.81 -3.83 -18.69
C ASN A 595 -13.79 -2.68 -18.91
N HIS A 596 -13.31 -1.64 -19.59
CA HIS A 596 -14.16 -0.55 -20.06
C HIS A 596 -15.22 -1.06 -21.05
N GLY A 597 -16.47 -0.70 -20.80
CA GLY A 597 -17.56 -0.78 -21.76
C GLY A 597 -18.09 0.61 -22.10
N SER A 598 -18.54 0.80 -23.34
CA SER A 598 -19.21 2.05 -23.73
C SER A 598 -20.37 1.79 -24.68
N MET A 599 -21.43 2.58 -24.50
CA MET A 599 -22.58 2.64 -25.40
C MET A 599 -22.34 3.50 -26.65
N THR A 600 -21.28 4.32 -26.66
CA THR A 600 -21.01 5.31 -27.74
C THR A 600 -20.18 4.74 -28.89
N VAL A 601 -19.64 3.54 -28.76
CA VAL A 601 -19.03 2.81 -29.89
C VAL A 601 -20.17 2.32 -30.79
N LEU A 602 -20.20 2.82 -32.04
CA LEU A 602 -21.20 2.65 -33.10
C LEU A 602 -22.09 1.39 -33.00
N PRO A 603 -23.39 1.45 -33.38
CA PRO A 603 -24.38 0.37 -33.27
C PRO A 603 -24.07 -0.80 -34.20
N THR A 604 -23.00 -1.52 -33.89
CA THR A 604 -22.63 -2.80 -34.47
C THR A 604 -23.07 -3.91 -33.51
N PRO A 605 -23.39 -5.11 -34.00
CA PRO A 605 -23.71 -6.25 -33.15
C PRO A 605 -22.61 -6.60 -32.13
N GLN A 606 -21.36 -6.20 -32.40
CA GLN A 606 -20.23 -6.35 -31.47
C GLN A 606 -20.25 -5.28 -30.36
N ALA A 607 -20.59 -4.02 -30.65
CA ALA A 607 -20.71 -2.98 -29.62
C ALA A 607 -21.75 -3.32 -28.54
N LYS A 608 -22.87 -3.98 -28.92
CA LYS A 608 -23.88 -4.42 -27.96
C LYS A 608 -23.37 -5.48 -26.97
N LYS A 609 -22.30 -6.21 -27.30
CA LYS A 609 -21.66 -7.18 -26.39
C LYS A 609 -20.72 -6.53 -25.37
N MET A 610 -20.33 -5.27 -25.60
CA MET A 610 -19.41 -4.47 -24.79
C MET A 610 -20.12 -3.32 -24.07
N ALA A 611 -21.45 -3.36 -24.06
CA ALA A 611 -22.25 -2.43 -23.28
C ALA A 611 -21.97 -2.65 -21.78
N PRO A 612 -21.78 -1.58 -20.99
CA PRO A 612 -21.65 -1.68 -19.54
C PRO A 612 -22.78 -2.50 -18.94
N ASN A 613 -22.43 -3.58 -18.25
CA ASN A 613 -23.36 -4.45 -17.53
C ASN A 613 -23.12 -4.44 -16.01
N ALA A 614 -22.16 -3.62 -15.56
CA ALA A 614 -21.89 -3.31 -14.18
C ALA A 614 -21.59 -1.81 -14.00
N GLU A 615 -21.79 -1.32 -12.78
CA GLU A 615 -21.47 0.06 -12.40
C GLU A 615 -20.75 0.11 -11.04
N PRO A 616 -19.75 0.99 -10.88
CA PRO A 616 -19.15 1.27 -9.58
C PRO A 616 -20.08 2.18 -8.75
N ARG A 617 -20.10 1.98 -7.44
CA ARG A 617 -20.83 2.81 -6.48
C ARG A 617 -19.96 3.08 -5.25
N GLU A 618 -19.70 4.35 -4.99
CA GLU A 618 -19.17 4.80 -3.70
C GLU A 618 -20.27 4.70 -2.63
N LEU A 619 -20.03 3.85 -1.63
CA LEU A 619 -20.95 3.57 -0.54
C LEU A 619 -20.24 3.69 0.81
N TYR A 620 -20.95 4.18 1.82
CA TYR A 620 -20.52 4.05 3.21
C TYR A 620 -20.78 2.63 3.71
N VAL A 621 -19.73 1.90 4.08
CA VAL A 621 -19.78 0.53 4.59
C VAL A 621 -19.02 0.45 5.90
N ASN A 622 -19.72 0.09 6.98
CA ASN A 622 -19.13 -0.10 8.33
C ASN A 622 -18.26 1.08 8.83
N GLY A 623 -18.60 2.31 8.44
CA GLY A 623 -17.90 3.53 8.85
C GLY A 623 -16.92 4.10 7.81
N ASP A 624 -16.62 3.37 6.73
CA ASP A 624 -15.67 3.78 5.69
C ASP A 624 -16.37 3.97 4.35
N ILE A 625 -15.78 4.76 3.46
CA ILE A 625 -16.25 4.89 2.07
C ILE A 625 -15.59 3.78 1.29
N THR A 626 -16.33 3.03 0.49
CA THR A 626 -15.83 1.91 -0.32
C THR A 626 -16.42 1.99 -1.72
N ILE A 627 -15.68 1.56 -2.75
CA ILE A 627 -16.23 1.37 -4.10
C ILE A 627 -16.67 -0.09 -4.23
N GLY A 628 -17.97 -0.31 -4.37
CA GLY A 628 -18.51 -1.61 -4.76
C GLY A 628 -18.94 -1.60 -6.22
N VAL A 629 -18.70 -2.71 -6.91
CA VAL A 629 -19.18 -2.93 -8.26
C VAL A 629 -20.48 -3.73 -8.21
N PHE A 630 -21.52 -3.26 -8.90
CA PHE A 630 -22.85 -3.88 -8.91
C PHE A 630 -23.32 -4.13 -10.33
N ALA A 631 -24.05 -5.24 -10.54
CA ALA A 631 -24.64 -5.54 -11.84
C ALA A 631 -25.79 -4.56 -12.18
N THR A 632 -25.82 -4.05 -13.41
CA THR A 632 -26.90 -3.16 -13.91
C THR A 632 -27.98 -3.93 -14.69
N CYS A 633 -27.69 -5.17 -15.06
CA CYS A 633 -28.64 -6.12 -15.64
C CYS A 633 -28.25 -7.56 -15.25
N ASP A 634 -29.06 -8.54 -15.64
CA ASP A 634 -28.69 -9.95 -15.46
C ASP A 634 -27.47 -10.31 -16.32
N ILE A 635 -26.37 -10.71 -15.68
CA ILE A 635 -25.11 -11.15 -16.34
C ILE A 635 -25.07 -12.67 -16.36
N ARG A 636 -25.00 -13.27 -17.55
CA ARG A 636 -25.03 -14.72 -17.72
C ARG A 636 -23.73 -15.36 -17.27
N LYS A 637 -23.79 -16.65 -16.94
CA LYS A 637 -22.59 -17.48 -16.74
C LYS A 637 -21.64 -17.37 -17.93
N ASN A 638 -20.35 -17.22 -17.64
CA ASN A 638 -19.24 -17.02 -18.56
C ASN A 638 -19.33 -15.74 -19.41
N GLN A 639 -20.18 -14.78 -19.04
CA GLN A 639 -20.20 -13.47 -19.70
C GLN A 639 -19.17 -12.54 -19.05
N GLU A 640 -18.43 -11.79 -19.88
CA GLU A 640 -17.50 -10.76 -19.44
C GLU A 640 -18.27 -9.58 -18.80
N ILE A 641 -17.69 -9.04 -17.74
CA ILE A 641 -18.22 -7.91 -16.98
C ILE A 641 -17.51 -6.66 -17.48
N PHE A 642 -18.30 -5.65 -17.85
CA PHE A 642 -17.85 -4.36 -18.34
C PHE A 642 -18.44 -3.23 -17.51
N MET A 643 -17.65 -2.20 -17.27
CA MET A 643 -18.10 -0.97 -16.61
C MET A 643 -17.71 0.25 -17.43
N ASP A 644 -18.50 1.32 -17.33
CA ASP A 644 -18.09 2.60 -17.91
C ASP A 644 -17.02 3.23 -17.00
N TYR A 645 -15.89 3.62 -17.61
CA TYR A 645 -14.77 4.24 -16.89
C TYR A 645 -14.98 5.77 -16.75
N GLY A 646 -15.94 6.33 -17.49
CA GLY A 646 -16.25 7.75 -17.49
C GLY A 646 -15.33 8.57 -18.40
N ALA A 647 -15.81 9.76 -18.77
CA ALA A 647 -15.09 10.67 -19.66
C ALA A 647 -13.80 11.23 -19.04
N GLU A 648 -13.78 11.42 -17.71
CA GLU A 648 -12.62 11.92 -16.96
C GLU A 648 -11.40 11.00 -17.11
N TYR A 649 -11.61 9.68 -17.05
CA TYR A 649 -10.55 8.68 -17.24
C TYR A 649 -9.84 8.83 -18.60
N PHE A 650 -10.60 9.16 -19.65
CA PHE A 650 -10.06 9.37 -21.00
C PHE A 650 -9.62 10.82 -21.27
N GLY A 651 -9.69 11.72 -20.27
CA GLY A 651 -9.33 13.12 -20.43
C GLY A 651 -10.30 13.93 -21.32
N LEU A 652 -11.55 13.47 -21.48
CA LEU A 652 -12.54 14.06 -22.39
C LEU A 652 -13.38 15.19 -21.76
N THR A 653 -12.98 15.72 -20.60
CA THR A 653 -13.71 16.80 -19.92
C THR A 653 -13.33 18.16 -20.49
N ASN A 654 -13.88 18.50 -21.65
CA ASN A 654 -14.11 19.86 -22.17
C ASN A 654 -14.95 19.79 -23.46
N VAL A 655 -16.23 19.53 -23.31
CA VAL A 655 -17.24 20.01 -24.27
C VAL A 655 -18.38 20.55 -23.42
N GLU A 656 -18.32 21.84 -23.08
CA GLU A 656 -19.56 22.58 -22.85
C GLU A 656 -20.45 22.34 -24.08
N GLU A 657 -21.74 22.07 -23.86
CA GLU A 657 -22.72 21.95 -24.93
C GLU A 657 -22.73 23.24 -25.78
N GLY A 658 -21.91 23.28 -26.84
CA GLY A 658 -21.73 24.48 -27.64
C GLY A 658 -20.40 24.54 -28.37
N ASP A 659 -20.08 23.51 -29.16
CA ASP A 659 -19.47 23.59 -30.50
C ASP A 659 -18.82 22.25 -30.87
N ALA A 660 -19.23 21.71 -32.01
CA ALA A 660 -18.69 20.45 -32.52
C ALA A 660 -17.22 20.64 -32.93
N PRO A 661 -16.29 19.76 -32.51
CA PRO A 661 -14.93 19.80 -33.02
C PRO A 661 -14.89 19.18 -34.43
N ASP A 662 -14.36 19.95 -35.38
CA ASP A 662 -14.00 19.46 -36.71
C ASP A 662 -12.97 18.35 -36.62
N GLN A 663 -13.23 17.28 -37.38
CA GLN A 663 -12.38 16.10 -37.52
C GLN A 663 -11.11 16.44 -38.31
N GLN A 664 -9.94 16.08 -37.76
CA GLN A 664 -8.77 15.65 -38.54
C GLN A 664 -8.11 14.47 -37.84
#